data_AF-A0A942RRD3-F1
#
_entry.id   AF-A0A942RRD3-F1
#
_cell.length_a   1.000
_cell.length_b   1.000
_cell.length_c   1.000
_cell.angle_alpha   90.00
_cell.angle_beta   90.00
_cell.angle_gamma   90.00
#
_symmetry.space_group_name_H-M   'P 1'
#
loop_
_entity.id
_entity.type
_entity.pdbx_description
1 polymer ?
#
loop_
_entity_poly.entity_id
_entity_poly.type
_entity_poly.pdbx_seq_one_letter_code
_entity_poly.pdbx_strand_id
1 'polypeptide(L)'
;MIELDKNKQSGDLPDYQKIRENIFREAAGEPLNDGIKVGIACSGLYHELFPFWAAFFRSLGAKVVLSGTSSEEILEQGKRDLAAEMCYPIEVLIGHYRELVNMETDYIFIPEVIDLEPLPWAAEWPRSLSCPLLMMIRGVAVNSLNIPEEKVLHAQLNYRKGPERIREQMLPAAKKLLGKNFSNAVYQRALDEGYLAQKNFQLAIEDEGRCIIEGLGDYPDAVVMLILGRSYTLYDSFVSKDLMSYAAQRGLVALSQDFLLEYLRGWYEGRIKSSFLDSRRADFEHYMKQKIEEMSNIYPSQLQHILSAALAAQFFNEKSEESGLPQLHLVLQDPFRCGPNSMIRHYLDNVSGYLRLTLDEHTAAAGMITRLEAFKNTCRSRKSSVATPFFSGKTTTAVDRKIKKILIPNSTKHAAVFVALFENYGIQSALLPRSTDKDLTLARRYTNGEECLPFIQNLQDYLEYAESNSQELEEGGVVFFQGWACGPCRYGLYASTQSMIINRAGYGTQKILAFKSEDAVKRFGPKFVIAAYDGMLAIDMLYKMLHQTRPYELNKGEAEALFNEYCEQVYTILRHHRFMWLSLLTGRHLKPLKLLLTAAAERFASIPCGNDQLRPKIMLAGEFYVRLDDRCNQDIIKQLEEAGGEVSLAPATEFFIYSAYANYRKAKEDYEFKGSLALYFKKLCYTVVNWLTHHDEHHLEQSAKSLLHGGEEPAAEEIRKHSEKYIPEHTAGEPPMTIGRTGALAGRDRMAGAIFVGPFTCLPASVVEAQQGVLSNEIGIPIISVYYDGRENTNRYEFVSSLVFQAKQNLISKRQIPMASGIEWKLSHIKRQKGVFDMGDKSPKKREKKKKVVKNITVQPTIKSEAPSAKSSKK
;
A
#
# COMPACT_ATOMS: atom_id res chain seq x y z
N MET A 1 2.84 -7.93 40.55
CA MET A 1 3.55 -9.09 41.13
C MET A 1 2.57 -10.24 41.25
N ILE A 2 2.61 -11.19 40.32
CA ILE A 2 1.84 -12.43 40.40
C ILE A 2 2.89 -13.54 40.33
N GLU A 3 3.23 -14.10 41.48
CA GLU A 3 3.96 -15.37 41.53
C GLU A 3 3.06 -16.43 40.88
N LEU A 4 3.59 -17.12 39.88
CA LEU A 4 3.08 -18.45 39.56
C LEU A 4 3.31 -19.25 40.86
N ASP A 5 2.24 -19.59 41.58
CA ASP A 5 2.29 -20.29 42.86
C ASP A 5 2.27 -21.80 42.62
N LYS A 6 3.23 -22.52 43.22
CA LYS A 6 3.42 -23.97 43.06
C LYS A 6 2.23 -24.82 43.51
N ASN A 7 1.26 -24.23 44.22
CA ASN A 7 0.09 -24.94 44.78
C ASN A 7 -1.23 -24.77 44.00
N LYS A 8 -1.25 -24.04 42.88
CA LYS A 8 -2.51 -23.80 42.16
C LYS A 8 -2.76 -24.84 41.06
N GLN A 9 -3.93 -25.52 41.14
CA GLN A 9 -4.42 -26.44 40.12
C GLN A 9 -4.55 -25.73 38.76
N SER A 10 -4.66 -26.50 37.67
CA SER A 10 -4.61 -26.09 36.25
C SER A 10 -5.62 -25.05 35.74
N GLY A 11 -6.28 -24.27 36.61
CA GLY A 11 -7.23 -23.21 36.30
C GLY A 11 -6.86 -21.82 36.82
N ASP A 12 -5.62 -21.60 37.27
CA ASP A 12 -5.19 -20.36 37.96
C ASP A 12 -3.98 -19.65 37.29
N LEU A 13 -3.73 -19.94 36.00
CA LEU A 13 -2.69 -19.26 35.22
C LEU A 13 -3.05 -17.79 35.01
N PRO A 14 -2.06 -16.86 35.04
CA PRO A 14 -2.30 -15.45 34.77
C PRO A 14 -2.89 -15.22 33.39
N ASP A 15 -3.87 -14.32 33.31
CA ASP A 15 -4.40 -13.83 32.04
C ASP A 15 -3.54 -12.66 31.56
N TYR A 16 -2.49 -12.97 30.80
CA TYR A 16 -1.54 -11.97 30.32
C TYR A 16 -2.16 -10.93 29.37
N GLN A 17 -3.28 -11.24 28.72
CA GLN A 17 -4.03 -10.25 27.95
C GLN A 17 -4.59 -9.18 28.88
N LYS A 18 -5.24 -9.57 29.99
CA LYS A 18 -5.77 -8.62 30.98
C LYS A 18 -4.67 -7.84 31.69
N ILE A 19 -3.56 -8.49 32.04
CA ILE A 19 -2.40 -7.81 32.65
C ILE A 19 -1.89 -6.71 31.73
N ARG A 20 -1.66 -7.04 30.45
CA ARG A 20 -1.23 -6.09 29.43
C ARG A 20 -2.22 -4.95 29.27
N GLU A 21 -3.52 -5.22 29.19
CA GLU A 21 -4.55 -4.19 29.05
C GLU A 21 -4.67 -3.28 30.29
N ASN A 22 -4.43 -3.80 31.50
CA ASN A 22 -4.38 -2.97 32.71
C ASN A 22 -3.18 -2.02 32.66
N ILE A 23 -1.98 -2.52 32.37
CA ILE A 23 -0.76 -1.71 32.18
C ILE A 23 -0.99 -0.65 31.09
N PHE A 24 -1.67 -1.03 30.01
CA PHE A 24 -1.99 -0.17 28.88
C PHE A 24 -2.90 1.00 29.28
N ARG A 25 -3.96 0.73 30.04
CA ARG A 25 -4.89 1.76 30.56
C ARG A 25 -4.22 2.66 31.60
N GLU A 26 -3.43 2.08 32.52
CA GLU A 26 -2.68 2.83 33.51
C GLU A 26 -1.70 3.81 32.86
N ALA A 27 -0.95 3.37 31.84
CA ALA A 27 -0.03 4.22 31.11
C ALA A 27 -0.73 5.34 30.31
N ALA A 28 -1.92 5.08 29.76
CA ALA A 28 -2.73 6.11 29.12
C ALA A 28 -3.24 7.14 30.14
N GLY A 29 -3.55 6.70 31.37
CA GLY A 29 -4.08 7.50 32.46
C GLY A 29 -5.53 7.94 32.24
N GLU A 30 -6.14 8.51 33.28
CA GLU A 30 -7.56 8.89 33.25
C GLU A 30 -7.86 10.05 32.27
N PRO A 31 -9.01 10.02 31.56
CA PRO A 31 -9.45 11.10 30.70
C PRO A 31 -9.89 12.32 31.53
N LEU A 32 -9.87 13.50 30.91
CA LEU A 32 -10.44 14.71 31.52
C LEU A 32 -11.97 14.62 31.60
N ASN A 33 -12.54 15.25 32.63
CA ASN A 33 -13.99 15.32 32.80
C ASN A 33 -14.66 16.28 31.80
N ASP A 34 -13.96 17.36 31.47
CA ASP A 34 -14.36 18.46 30.60
C ASP A 34 -13.29 18.76 29.51
N GLY A 35 -13.63 19.67 28.59
CA GLY A 35 -12.79 20.01 27.43
C GLY A 35 -13.39 19.57 26.10
N ILE A 36 -12.68 19.90 25.02
CA ILE A 36 -13.07 19.54 23.64
C ILE A 36 -13.04 18.02 23.51
N LYS A 37 -14.12 17.41 22.99
CA LYS A 37 -14.23 15.96 22.83
C LYS A 37 -13.45 15.49 21.60
N VAL A 38 -12.39 14.74 21.82
CA VAL A 38 -11.61 14.07 20.76
C VAL A 38 -11.90 12.58 20.79
N GLY A 39 -12.62 12.10 19.78
CA GLY A 39 -12.94 10.69 19.57
C GLY A 39 -11.72 9.90 19.09
N ILE A 40 -11.45 8.76 19.72
CA ILE A 40 -10.42 7.78 19.31
C ILE A 40 -11.07 6.40 19.21
N ALA A 41 -10.89 5.75 18.05
CA ALA A 41 -11.43 4.41 17.81
C ALA A 41 -10.63 3.36 18.59
N CYS A 42 -11.30 2.48 19.31
CA CYS A 42 -10.72 1.38 20.10
C CYS A 42 -10.32 0.18 19.24
N SER A 43 -9.71 0.43 18.08
CA SER A 43 -9.28 -0.62 17.13
C SER A 43 -8.08 -0.16 16.31
N GLY A 44 -7.47 -1.08 15.55
CA GLY A 44 -6.24 -0.82 14.82
C GLY A 44 -5.09 -0.41 15.75
N LEU A 45 -4.29 0.59 15.36
CA LEU A 45 -3.12 0.99 16.15
C LEU A 45 -3.45 1.65 17.50
N TYR A 46 -4.75 1.77 17.84
CA TYR A 46 -5.18 2.01 19.22
C TYR A 46 -4.43 1.08 20.17
N HIS A 47 -4.46 -0.23 19.95
CA HIS A 47 -3.83 -1.24 20.81
C HIS A 47 -2.30 -1.15 20.91
N GLU A 48 -1.65 -0.16 20.34
CA GLU A 48 -0.20 0.01 20.38
C GLU A 48 0.22 1.43 20.81
N LEU A 49 -0.52 2.45 20.37
CA LEU A 49 -0.13 3.86 20.48
C LEU A 49 -1.12 4.73 21.26
N PHE A 50 -2.19 4.15 21.81
CA PHE A 50 -3.15 4.92 22.60
C PHE A 50 -2.52 5.63 23.82
N PRO A 51 -1.56 5.07 24.59
CA PRO A 51 -0.95 5.78 25.71
C PRO A 51 -0.36 7.13 25.28
N PHE A 52 0.33 7.15 24.13
CA PHE A 52 0.82 8.38 23.52
C PHE A 52 -0.34 9.33 23.18
N TRP A 53 -1.35 8.88 22.44
CA TRP A 53 -2.44 9.75 21.97
C TRP A 53 -3.27 10.30 23.12
N ALA A 54 -3.58 9.47 24.12
CA ALA A 54 -4.34 9.84 25.30
C ALA A 54 -3.64 10.94 26.09
N ALA A 55 -2.37 10.74 26.45
CA ALA A 55 -1.58 11.71 27.19
C ALA A 55 -1.36 13.01 26.40
N PHE A 56 -1.12 12.90 25.09
CA PHE A 56 -0.99 14.06 24.20
C PHE A 56 -2.25 14.93 24.21
N PHE A 57 -3.43 14.35 23.92
CA PHE A 57 -4.68 15.13 23.86
C PHE A 57 -5.12 15.64 25.24
N ARG A 58 -4.94 14.84 26.30
CA ARG A 58 -5.16 15.28 27.69
C ARG A 58 -4.30 16.49 28.03
N SER A 59 -3.01 16.47 27.69
CA SER A 59 -2.09 17.58 27.97
C SER A 59 -2.41 18.84 27.16
N LEU A 60 -3.07 18.71 26.01
CA LEU A 60 -3.68 19.82 25.28
C LEU A 60 -5.01 20.32 25.89
N GLY A 61 -5.52 19.68 26.95
CA GLY A 61 -6.78 20.04 27.60
C GLY A 61 -8.03 19.48 26.90
N ALA A 62 -7.88 18.45 26.06
CA ALA A 62 -9.00 17.77 25.44
C ALA A 62 -9.52 16.59 26.27
N LYS A 63 -10.84 16.38 26.20
CA LYS A 63 -11.50 15.19 26.71
C LYS A 63 -11.42 14.09 25.67
N VAL A 64 -10.63 13.07 25.96
CA VAL A 64 -10.56 11.87 25.11
C VAL A 64 -11.84 11.06 25.29
N VAL A 65 -12.50 10.75 24.17
CA VAL A 65 -13.70 9.89 24.12
C VAL A 65 -13.34 8.66 23.31
N LEU A 66 -13.61 7.49 23.87
CA LEU A 66 -13.37 6.21 23.22
C LEU A 66 -14.66 5.67 22.62
N SER A 67 -14.56 5.00 21.48
CA SER A 67 -15.63 4.12 21.00
C SER A 67 -15.84 2.96 21.98
N GLY A 68 -16.97 2.27 21.88
CA GLY A 68 -17.28 1.08 22.68
C GLY A 68 -16.31 -0.07 22.43
N THR A 69 -16.46 -1.13 23.22
CA THR A 69 -15.78 -2.40 22.98
C THR A 69 -16.31 -3.04 21.70
N SER A 70 -15.42 -3.56 20.87
CA SER A 70 -15.75 -4.28 19.64
C SER A 70 -16.85 -5.32 19.87
N SER A 71 -17.81 -5.37 18.96
CA SER A 71 -19.00 -6.22 19.05
C SER A 71 -19.55 -6.53 17.66
N GLU A 72 -20.48 -7.49 17.59
CA GLU A 72 -21.20 -7.81 16.35
C GLU A 72 -21.91 -6.57 15.77
N GLU A 73 -22.46 -5.72 16.64
CA GLU A 73 -23.13 -4.49 16.21
C GLU A 73 -22.16 -3.51 15.55
N ILE A 74 -20.97 -3.32 16.13
CA ILE A 74 -19.92 -2.47 15.55
C ILE A 74 -19.45 -3.03 14.21
N LEU A 75 -19.21 -4.34 14.12
CA LEU A 75 -18.84 -5.00 12.87
C LEU A 75 -19.89 -4.77 11.77
N GLU A 76 -21.16 -5.02 12.08
CA GLU A 76 -22.26 -4.87 11.13
C GLU A 76 -22.46 -3.42 10.68
N GLN A 77 -22.24 -2.44 11.57
CA GLN A 77 -22.18 -1.03 11.17
C GLN A 77 -21.04 -0.78 10.17
N GLY A 78 -19.85 -1.28 10.47
CA GLY A 78 -18.68 -1.14 9.59
C GLY A 78 -18.90 -1.73 8.20
N LYS A 79 -19.45 -2.95 8.13
CA LYS A 79 -19.75 -3.65 6.86
C LYS A 79 -20.79 -2.93 6.00
N ARG A 80 -21.82 -2.34 6.62
CA ARG A 80 -22.86 -1.59 5.89
C ARG A 80 -22.32 -0.35 5.21
N ASP A 81 -21.35 0.31 5.84
CA ASP A 81 -20.77 1.57 5.34
C ASP A 81 -19.61 1.34 4.37
N LEU A 82 -18.94 0.20 4.46
CA LEU A 82 -17.79 -0.13 3.62
C LEU A 82 -18.25 -0.76 2.30
N ALA A 83 -17.92 -0.12 1.18
CA ALA A 83 -18.28 -0.62 -0.16
C ALA A 83 -17.36 -1.76 -0.67
N ALA A 84 -16.35 -2.16 0.09
CA ALA A 84 -15.36 -3.16 -0.29
C ALA A 84 -15.18 -4.19 0.84
N GLU A 85 -14.95 -5.45 0.50
CA GLU A 85 -14.65 -6.48 1.49
C GLU A 85 -13.18 -6.44 1.90
N MET A 86 -12.90 -5.88 3.07
CA MET A 86 -11.54 -5.79 3.63
C MET A 86 -11.25 -6.94 4.59
N CYS A 87 -10.08 -6.91 5.25
CA CYS A 87 -9.84 -7.88 6.31
C CYS A 87 -10.67 -7.53 7.55
N TYR A 88 -11.10 -8.57 8.27
CA TYR A 88 -12.00 -8.49 9.42
C TYR A 88 -11.68 -7.36 10.44
N PRO A 89 -10.42 -7.13 10.86
CA PRO A 89 -10.12 -6.04 11.80
C PRO A 89 -10.38 -4.63 11.26
N ILE A 90 -10.34 -4.44 9.94
CA ILE A 90 -10.59 -3.14 9.31
C ILE A 90 -12.08 -2.84 9.23
N GLU A 91 -12.91 -3.86 8.99
CA GLU A 91 -14.37 -3.70 9.05
C GLU A 91 -14.82 -3.28 10.46
N VAL A 92 -14.27 -3.92 11.50
CA VAL A 92 -14.46 -3.51 12.90
C VAL A 92 -14.00 -2.07 13.14
N LEU A 93 -12.83 -1.68 12.63
CA LEU A 93 -12.31 -0.31 12.75
C LEU A 93 -13.23 0.75 12.12
N ILE A 94 -13.80 0.47 10.94
CA ILE A 94 -14.78 1.38 10.30
C ILE A 94 -16.05 1.48 11.15
N GLY A 95 -16.49 0.37 11.76
CA GLY A 95 -17.56 0.37 12.74
C GLY A 95 -17.31 1.30 13.93
N HIS A 96 -16.10 1.28 14.50
CA HIS A 96 -15.75 2.19 15.59
C HIS A 96 -15.77 3.66 15.17
N TYR A 97 -15.33 3.98 13.95
CA TYR A 97 -15.46 5.34 13.45
C TYR A 97 -16.92 5.75 13.25
N ARG A 98 -17.80 4.84 12.78
CA ARG A 98 -19.25 5.10 12.70
C ARG A 98 -19.82 5.38 14.09
N GLU A 99 -19.45 4.60 15.09
CA GLU A 99 -19.91 4.80 16.46
C GLU A 99 -19.48 6.18 17.00
N LEU A 100 -18.22 6.59 16.78
CA LEU A 100 -17.74 7.92 17.17
C LEU A 100 -18.48 9.06 16.46
N VAL A 101 -18.86 8.88 15.19
CA VAL A 101 -19.72 9.82 14.47
C VAL A 101 -21.08 9.95 15.17
N ASN A 102 -21.66 8.83 15.61
CA ASN A 102 -22.95 8.81 16.32
C ASN A 102 -22.87 9.39 17.74
N MET A 103 -21.70 9.31 18.40
CA MET A 103 -21.44 9.90 19.71
C MET A 103 -21.30 11.44 19.68
N GLU A 104 -21.38 12.06 18.50
CA GLU A 104 -21.29 13.51 18.30
C GLU A 104 -20.05 14.14 18.95
N THR A 105 -18.87 13.53 18.77
CA THR A 105 -17.62 14.16 19.21
C THR A 105 -17.34 15.45 18.42
N ASP A 106 -16.61 16.39 19.04
CA ASP A 106 -16.21 17.64 18.38
C ASP A 106 -15.22 17.34 17.26
N TYR A 107 -14.28 16.43 17.53
CA TYR A 107 -13.33 15.91 16.57
C TYR A 107 -13.22 14.39 16.64
N ILE A 108 -12.81 13.77 15.54
CA ILE A 108 -12.41 12.37 15.46
C ILE A 108 -10.95 12.34 15.02
N PHE A 109 -10.09 11.70 15.82
CA PHE A 109 -8.69 11.51 15.48
C PHE A 109 -8.51 10.28 14.58
N ILE A 110 -7.95 10.50 13.40
CA ILE A 110 -7.68 9.44 12.41
C ILE A 110 -6.18 9.43 12.09
N PRO A 111 -5.38 8.59 12.78
CA PRO A 111 -3.94 8.50 12.57
C PRO A 111 -3.58 7.61 11.38
N GLU A 112 -2.61 8.07 10.57
CA GLU A 112 -2.00 7.28 9.51
C GLU A 112 -0.53 7.03 9.85
N VAL A 113 -0.25 5.90 10.50
CA VAL A 113 1.10 5.53 10.90
C VAL A 113 1.78 4.79 9.75
N ILE A 114 2.90 5.33 9.28
CA ILE A 114 3.57 4.89 8.06
C ILE A 114 4.73 3.97 8.35
N ASP A 115 5.63 4.38 9.24
CA ASP A 115 6.72 3.56 9.75
C ASP A 115 6.66 3.56 11.28
N LEU A 116 6.77 2.37 11.86
CA LEU A 116 7.03 2.16 13.28
C LEU A 116 8.54 2.20 13.56
N GLU A 117 8.92 2.20 14.83
CA GLU A 117 10.33 2.13 15.21
C GLU A 117 10.92 0.75 14.87
N PRO A 118 12.16 0.70 14.35
CA PRO A 118 12.81 -0.58 14.04
C PRO A 118 13.20 -1.33 15.33
N LEU A 119 13.25 -2.66 15.23
CA LEU A 119 13.82 -3.49 16.29
C LEU A 119 15.35 -3.32 16.36
N PRO A 120 15.98 -3.27 17.56
CA PRO A 120 17.41 -2.99 17.71
C PRO A 120 18.32 -3.99 16.99
N TRP A 121 17.94 -5.28 16.97
CA TRP A 121 18.71 -6.36 16.36
C TRP A 121 18.40 -6.57 14.87
N ALA A 122 17.41 -5.89 14.31
CA ALA A 122 16.97 -6.07 12.92
C ALA A 122 17.16 -4.80 12.07
N ALA A 123 18.17 -3.99 12.39
CA ALA A 123 18.45 -2.72 11.74
C ALA A 123 18.74 -2.84 10.23
N GLU A 124 19.19 -4.01 9.77
CA GLU A 124 19.47 -4.30 8.35
C GLU A 124 18.21 -4.40 7.49
N TRP A 125 17.05 -4.70 8.09
CA TRP A 125 15.80 -4.74 7.37
C TRP A 125 15.35 -3.32 6.95
N PRO A 126 14.95 -3.15 5.68
CA PRO A 126 14.62 -1.83 5.15
C PRO A 126 13.24 -1.42 5.60
N ARG A 127 13.08 -0.17 6.07
CA ARG A 127 11.77 0.38 6.53
C ARG A 127 11.13 -0.47 7.65
N SER A 128 10.05 0.03 8.22
CA SER A 128 9.24 -0.66 9.23
C SER A 128 7.78 -0.30 8.99
N LEU A 129 7.30 -0.57 7.77
CA LEU A 129 5.99 -0.11 7.31
C LEU A 129 4.85 -0.75 8.10
N SER A 130 3.84 0.03 8.47
CA SER A 130 2.61 -0.50 9.06
C SER A 130 1.70 -1.17 8.01
N CYS A 131 0.57 -1.73 8.47
CA CYS A 131 -0.45 -2.29 7.60
C CYS A 131 -0.88 -1.27 6.52
N PRO A 132 -0.88 -1.65 5.23
CA PRO A 132 -1.27 -0.74 4.14
C PRO A 132 -2.66 -0.13 4.28
N LEU A 133 -3.62 -0.89 4.80
CA LEU A 133 -4.99 -0.43 5.03
C LEU A 133 -5.03 0.66 6.11
N LEU A 134 -4.18 0.55 7.14
CA LEU A 134 -4.07 1.56 8.20
C LEU A 134 -3.30 2.80 7.74
N MET A 135 -2.35 2.65 6.82
CA MET A 135 -1.64 3.78 6.21
C MET A 135 -2.55 4.67 5.34
N MET A 136 -3.67 4.11 4.86
CA MET A 136 -4.63 4.78 3.95
C MET A 136 -6.02 4.93 4.57
N ILE A 137 -6.14 4.77 5.89
CA ILE A 137 -7.44 4.66 6.56
C ILE A 137 -8.23 5.97 6.56
N ARG A 138 -7.59 7.15 6.46
CA ARG A 138 -8.31 8.43 6.49
C ARG A 138 -9.28 8.54 5.32
N GLY A 139 -8.81 8.30 4.10
CA GLY A 139 -9.65 8.39 2.91
C GLY A 139 -10.85 7.44 3.00
N VAL A 140 -10.60 6.19 3.38
CA VAL A 140 -11.65 5.16 3.55
C VAL A 140 -12.66 5.60 4.61
N ALA A 141 -12.22 5.91 5.84
CA ALA A 141 -13.13 6.27 6.92
C ALA A 141 -13.93 7.55 6.63
N VAL A 142 -13.27 8.61 6.13
CA VAL A 142 -13.92 9.90 5.85
C VAL A 142 -14.95 9.78 4.74
N ASN A 143 -14.61 9.10 3.64
CA ASN A 143 -15.48 9.02 2.47
C ASN A 143 -16.61 8.00 2.64
N SER A 144 -16.34 6.84 3.26
CA SER A 144 -17.38 5.83 3.52
C SER A 144 -18.40 6.30 4.56
N LEU A 145 -17.95 7.04 5.59
CA LEU A 145 -18.83 7.49 6.67
C LEU A 145 -19.38 8.92 6.48
N ASN A 146 -18.96 9.62 5.42
CA ASN A 146 -19.25 11.03 5.16
C ASN A 146 -18.88 11.96 6.33
N ILE A 147 -17.70 11.75 6.91
CA ILE A 147 -17.21 12.58 8.03
C ILE A 147 -16.82 13.96 7.49
N PRO A 148 -17.35 15.07 8.05
CA PRO A 148 -16.94 16.41 7.62
C PRO A 148 -15.46 16.66 7.91
N GLU A 149 -14.72 17.21 6.95
CA GLU A 149 -13.27 17.45 7.06
C GLU A 149 -12.92 18.33 8.26
N GLU A 150 -13.77 19.28 8.64
CA GLU A 150 -13.62 20.12 9.82
C GLU A 150 -13.59 19.32 11.13
N LYS A 151 -14.26 18.16 11.20
CA LYS A 151 -14.25 17.27 12.37
C LYS A 151 -13.06 16.31 12.42
N VAL A 152 -12.29 16.17 11.35
CA VAL A 152 -11.17 15.22 11.31
C VAL A 152 -9.91 15.83 11.91
N LEU A 153 -9.34 15.23 12.95
CA LEU A 153 -7.95 15.47 13.36
C LEU A 153 -7.08 14.41 12.69
N HIS A 154 -6.34 14.82 11.67
CA HIS A 154 -5.44 13.94 10.92
C HIS A 154 -4.00 14.19 11.33
N ALA A 155 -3.25 13.10 11.50
CA ALA A 155 -1.81 13.14 11.60
C ALA A 155 -1.21 11.94 10.88
N GLN A 156 -0.16 12.21 10.12
CA GLN A 156 0.55 11.20 9.36
C GLN A 156 1.91 10.94 10.01
N LEU A 157 2.09 9.78 10.63
CA LEU A 157 3.14 9.56 11.63
C LEU A 157 4.25 8.64 11.10
N ASN A 158 5.51 9.08 11.23
CA ASN A 158 6.68 8.28 10.88
C ASN A 158 7.64 8.20 12.08
N TYR A 159 7.43 7.19 12.93
CA TYR A 159 8.20 7.01 14.16
C TYR A 159 9.66 6.63 13.86
N ARG A 160 9.93 5.94 12.75
CA ARG A 160 11.30 5.63 12.30
C ARG A 160 12.18 6.86 12.09
N LYS A 161 11.60 8.04 11.80
CA LYS A 161 12.34 9.31 11.66
C LYS A 161 12.59 10.03 12.98
N GLY A 162 12.12 9.48 14.11
CA GLY A 162 12.37 9.97 15.45
C GLY A 162 11.44 11.11 15.92
N PRO A 163 11.58 11.55 17.18
CA PRO A 163 10.64 12.46 17.84
C PRO A 163 10.45 13.82 17.16
N GLU A 164 11.52 14.41 16.62
CA GLU A 164 11.40 15.69 15.90
C GLU A 164 10.49 15.60 14.67
N ARG A 165 10.44 14.44 14.00
CA ARG A 165 9.52 14.27 12.86
C ARG A 165 8.07 14.15 13.33
N ILE A 166 7.82 13.43 14.42
CA ILE A 166 6.49 13.34 15.02
C ILE A 166 6.01 14.71 15.50
N ARG A 167 6.92 15.51 16.07
CA ARG A 167 6.66 16.91 16.45
C ARG A 167 6.18 17.77 15.29
N GLU A 168 6.68 17.56 14.08
CA GLU A 168 6.14 18.29 12.92
C GLU A 168 4.77 17.76 12.48
N GLN A 169 4.63 16.44 12.49
CA GLN A 169 3.47 15.74 11.95
C GLN A 169 2.21 15.88 12.82
N MET A 170 2.37 16.05 14.13
CA MET A 170 1.27 16.30 15.08
C MET A 170 0.87 17.78 15.16
N LEU A 171 1.70 18.70 14.62
CA LEU A 171 1.49 20.14 14.75
C LEU A 171 0.18 20.62 14.10
N PRO A 172 -0.22 20.16 12.90
CA PRO A 172 -1.50 20.55 12.29
C PRO A 172 -2.70 20.16 13.14
N ALA A 173 -2.70 18.94 13.71
CA ALA A 173 -3.77 18.47 14.60
C ALA A 173 -3.86 19.32 15.88
N ALA A 174 -2.73 19.60 16.52
CA ALA A 174 -2.69 20.45 17.73
C ALA A 174 -3.17 21.88 17.45
N LYS A 175 -2.73 22.49 16.34
CA LYS A 175 -3.18 23.83 15.92
C LYS A 175 -4.69 23.86 15.63
N LYS A 176 -5.21 22.83 14.96
CA LYS A 176 -6.64 22.71 14.64
C LYS A 176 -7.47 22.59 15.92
N LEU A 177 -7.03 21.76 16.86
CA LEU A 177 -7.70 21.53 18.14
C LEU A 177 -7.73 22.79 19.04
N LEU A 178 -6.57 23.46 19.20
CA LEU A 178 -6.46 24.59 20.14
C LEU A 178 -6.86 25.95 19.55
N GLY A 179 -6.81 26.10 18.23
CA GLY A 179 -7.07 27.37 17.55
C GLY A 179 -6.24 28.52 18.14
N LYS A 180 -6.92 29.52 18.70
CA LYS A 180 -6.28 30.72 19.30
C LYS A 180 -5.51 30.42 20.60
N ASN A 181 -5.81 29.30 21.26
CA ASN A 181 -5.15 28.90 22.52
C ASN A 181 -3.84 28.15 22.28
N PHE A 182 -3.44 27.95 21.02
CA PHE A 182 -2.21 27.27 20.67
C PHE A 182 -0.98 28.07 21.14
N SER A 183 -0.07 27.40 21.85
CA SER A 183 1.28 27.91 22.12
C SER A 183 2.31 26.80 21.97
N ASN A 184 3.53 27.15 21.55
CA ASN A 184 4.61 26.18 21.39
C ASN A 184 4.99 25.48 22.70
N ALA A 185 4.84 26.16 23.84
CA ALA A 185 5.12 25.59 25.15
C ALA A 185 4.11 24.51 25.56
N VAL A 186 2.81 24.78 25.37
CA VAL A 186 1.74 23.79 25.61
C VAL A 186 1.89 22.61 24.67
N TYR A 187 2.16 22.88 23.39
CA TYR A 187 2.37 21.83 22.39
C TYR A 187 3.56 20.94 22.71
N GLN A 188 4.70 21.53 23.09
CA GLN A 188 5.90 20.75 23.45
C GLN A 188 5.64 19.86 24.66
N ARG A 189 5.02 20.42 25.71
CA ARG A 189 4.64 19.64 26.89
C ARG A 189 3.75 18.46 26.53
N ALA A 190 2.77 18.66 25.65
CA ALA A 190 1.88 17.58 25.22
C ALA A 190 2.62 16.45 24.48
N LEU A 191 3.61 16.77 23.66
CA LEU A 191 4.47 15.75 23.02
C LEU A 191 5.31 14.99 24.04
N ASP A 192 5.94 15.71 24.97
CA ASP A 192 6.78 15.11 26.01
C ASP A 192 5.97 14.15 26.90
N GLU A 193 4.75 14.56 27.30
CA GLU A 193 3.80 13.70 28.04
C GLU A 193 3.37 12.48 27.23
N GLY A 194 3.12 12.65 25.92
CA GLY A 194 2.80 11.53 25.02
C GLY A 194 3.93 10.50 24.95
N TYR A 195 5.17 10.95 24.75
CA TYR A 195 6.34 10.07 24.71
C TYR A 195 6.61 9.40 26.06
N LEU A 196 6.45 10.14 27.15
CA LEU A 196 6.60 9.59 28.50
C LEU A 196 5.58 8.48 28.76
N ALA A 197 4.30 8.69 28.42
CA ALA A 197 3.26 7.68 28.57
C ALA A 197 3.56 6.40 27.75
N GLN A 198 3.98 6.55 26.49
CA GLN A 198 4.36 5.41 25.64
C GLN A 198 5.57 4.65 26.21
N LYS A 199 6.58 5.39 26.68
CA LYS A 199 7.77 4.80 27.28
C LYS A 199 7.45 4.06 28.58
N ASN A 200 6.57 4.61 29.42
CA ASN A 200 6.12 3.95 30.64
C ASN A 200 5.38 2.65 30.33
N PHE A 201 4.53 2.64 29.31
CA PHE A 201 3.89 1.42 28.83
C PHE A 201 4.93 0.37 28.39
N GLN A 202 5.88 0.75 27.55
CA GLN A 202 6.95 -0.16 27.07
C GLN A 202 7.78 -0.73 28.22
N LEU A 203 8.24 0.12 29.15
CA LEU A 203 9.03 -0.31 30.31
C LEU A 203 8.27 -1.26 31.24
N ALA A 204 6.95 -1.07 31.40
CA ALA A 204 6.13 -1.96 32.21
C ALA A 204 5.93 -3.33 31.53
N ILE A 205 5.77 -3.37 30.20
CA ILE A 205 5.73 -4.63 29.44
C ILE A 205 7.11 -5.31 29.42
N GLU A 206 8.19 -4.54 29.34
CA GLU A 206 9.57 -5.02 29.46
C GLU A 206 9.78 -5.72 30.82
N ASP A 207 9.35 -5.11 31.93
CA ASP A 207 9.49 -5.70 33.27
C ASP A 207 8.59 -6.92 33.48
N GLU A 208 7.35 -6.88 32.98
CA GLU A 208 6.45 -8.04 33.04
C GLU A 208 7.00 -9.19 32.17
N GLY A 209 7.49 -8.89 30.98
CA GLY A 209 8.16 -9.85 30.09
C GLY A 209 9.38 -10.49 30.74
N ARG A 210 10.21 -9.72 31.45
CA ARG A 210 11.31 -10.23 32.28
C ARG A 210 10.81 -11.19 33.35
N CYS A 211 9.78 -10.82 34.12
CA CYS A 211 9.23 -11.67 35.16
C CYS A 211 8.72 -13.01 34.59
N ILE A 212 8.03 -12.95 33.46
CA ILE A 212 7.50 -14.16 32.79
C ILE A 212 8.65 -15.03 32.32
N ILE A 213 9.54 -14.52 31.46
CA ILE A 213 10.57 -15.33 30.79
C ILE A 213 11.56 -15.92 31.78
N GLU A 214 12.02 -15.14 32.77
CA GLU A 214 12.94 -15.65 33.80
C GLU A 214 12.24 -16.61 34.77
N GLY A 215 10.93 -16.44 35.01
CA GLY A 215 10.12 -17.31 35.86
C GLY A 215 9.73 -18.64 35.20
N LEU A 216 9.79 -18.75 33.87
CA LEU A 216 9.45 -19.99 33.16
C LEU A 216 10.33 -21.18 33.57
N GLY A 217 11.56 -20.95 34.02
CA GLY A 217 12.47 -22.01 34.48
C GLY A 217 11.95 -22.79 35.69
N ASP A 218 11.05 -22.21 36.48
CA ASP A 218 10.40 -22.91 37.60
C ASP A 218 9.31 -23.89 37.15
N TYR A 219 8.93 -23.86 35.86
CA TYR A 219 7.81 -24.60 35.28
C TYR A 219 8.20 -25.34 33.98
N PRO A 220 9.13 -26.31 34.03
CA PRO A 220 9.63 -27.00 32.84
C PRO A 220 8.55 -27.80 32.08
N ASP A 221 7.49 -28.23 32.76
CA ASP A 221 6.36 -28.96 32.16
C ASP A 221 5.25 -28.04 31.63
N ALA A 222 5.41 -26.72 31.73
CA ALA A 222 4.44 -25.77 31.19
C ALA A 222 4.42 -25.84 29.67
N VAL A 223 3.22 -25.81 29.10
CA VAL A 223 3.05 -25.65 27.65
C VAL A 223 2.89 -24.16 27.38
N VAL A 224 3.96 -23.53 26.92
CA VAL A 224 3.95 -22.10 26.60
C VAL A 224 3.51 -21.91 25.16
N MET A 225 2.43 -21.16 25.00
CA MET A 225 1.84 -20.80 23.72
C MET A 225 2.26 -19.37 23.39
N LEU A 226 3.24 -19.23 22.49
CA LEU A 226 3.69 -17.93 21.99
C LEU A 226 2.82 -17.50 20.80
N ILE A 227 1.94 -16.54 21.04
CA ILE A 227 0.97 -16.04 20.06
C ILE A 227 1.59 -14.91 19.24
N LEU A 228 1.67 -15.17 17.94
CA LEU A 228 2.21 -14.28 16.92
C LEU A 228 1.06 -13.59 16.20
N GLY A 229 1.15 -12.27 16.04
CA GLY A 229 0.06 -11.50 15.43
C GLY A 229 0.33 -10.00 15.41
N ARG A 230 -0.74 -9.22 15.29
CA ARG A 230 -0.71 -7.76 15.35
C ARG A 230 -1.39 -7.31 16.64
N SER A 231 -0.99 -6.16 17.19
CA SER A 231 -1.60 -5.60 18.40
C SER A 231 -3.14 -5.62 18.35
N TYR A 232 -3.73 -5.14 17.25
CA TYR A 232 -5.18 -5.12 17.04
C TYR A 232 -5.84 -6.47 16.69
N THR A 233 -5.05 -7.52 16.47
CA THR A 233 -5.60 -8.87 16.36
C THR A 233 -5.48 -9.59 17.69
N LEU A 234 -4.39 -9.36 18.42
CA LEU A 234 -4.10 -10.03 19.68
C LEU A 234 -4.97 -9.49 20.82
N TYR A 235 -5.17 -8.17 20.91
CA TYR A 235 -5.73 -7.53 22.12
C TYR A 235 -7.16 -7.02 21.98
N ASP A 236 -7.70 -6.90 20.76
CA ASP A 236 -9.13 -6.72 20.57
C ASP A 236 -9.82 -8.06 20.87
N SER A 237 -10.56 -8.14 21.98
CA SER A 237 -11.22 -9.37 22.46
C SER A 237 -12.21 -9.95 21.47
N PHE A 238 -12.89 -9.11 20.69
CA PHE A 238 -13.86 -9.56 19.68
C PHE A 238 -13.16 -10.07 18.42
N VAL A 239 -12.06 -9.43 18.02
CA VAL A 239 -11.26 -9.89 16.87
C VAL A 239 -10.48 -11.15 17.22
N SER A 240 -9.92 -11.23 18.43
CA SER A 240 -9.18 -12.39 18.94
C SER A 240 -10.06 -13.54 19.40
N LYS A 241 -11.36 -13.27 19.59
CA LYS A 241 -12.33 -14.19 20.20
C LYS A 241 -11.84 -14.71 21.56
N ASP A 242 -11.21 -13.83 22.35
CA ASP A 242 -10.64 -14.10 23.67
C ASP A 242 -9.69 -15.32 23.72
N LEU A 243 -8.92 -15.53 22.64
CA LEU A 243 -8.01 -16.66 22.48
C LEU A 243 -7.09 -16.90 23.68
N MET A 244 -6.47 -15.84 24.22
CA MET A 244 -5.54 -15.95 25.35
C MET A 244 -6.24 -16.41 26.63
N SER A 245 -7.39 -15.83 26.95
CA SER A 245 -8.18 -16.23 28.12
C SER A 245 -8.66 -17.68 28.01
N TYR A 246 -9.13 -18.12 26.84
CA TYR A 246 -9.51 -19.51 26.63
C TYR A 246 -8.33 -20.49 26.71
N ALA A 247 -7.14 -20.09 26.26
CA ALA A 247 -5.93 -20.88 26.40
C ALA A 247 -5.50 -21.02 27.87
N ALA A 248 -5.51 -19.92 28.63
CA ALA A 248 -5.19 -19.92 30.07
C ALA A 248 -6.13 -20.84 30.87
N GLN A 249 -7.45 -20.79 30.61
CA GLN A 249 -8.45 -21.68 31.22
C GLN A 249 -8.20 -23.17 30.95
N ARG A 250 -7.47 -23.48 29.87
CA ARG A 250 -7.08 -24.84 29.48
C ARG A 250 -5.71 -25.22 30.00
N GLY A 251 -5.07 -24.41 30.85
CA GLY A 251 -3.74 -24.67 31.39
C GLY A 251 -2.62 -24.53 30.35
N LEU A 252 -2.79 -23.64 29.36
CA LEU A 252 -1.72 -23.19 28.47
C LEU A 252 -1.22 -21.83 28.96
N VAL A 253 0.09 -21.63 29.01
CA VAL A 253 0.68 -20.32 29.31
C VAL A 253 0.62 -19.49 28.02
N ALA A 254 -0.41 -18.66 27.87
CA ALA A 254 -0.68 -17.91 26.65
C ALA A 254 0.04 -16.55 26.65
N LEU A 255 1.16 -16.47 25.93
CA LEU A 255 2.02 -15.29 25.86
C LEU A 255 1.96 -14.65 24.49
N SER A 256 1.62 -13.35 24.40
CA SER A 256 1.77 -12.61 23.15
C SER A 256 3.25 -12.29 22.85
N GLN A 257 3.61 -12.22 21.57
CA GLN A 257 4.97 -11.87 21.12
C GLN A 257 5.55 -10.60 21.76
N ASP A 258 4.72 -9.62 22.11
CA ASP A 258 5.16 -8.30 22.62
C ASP A 258 5.96 -8.43 23.93
N PHE A 259 5.57 -9.33 24.84
CA PHE A 259 6.32 -9.57 26.08
C PHE A 259 7.73 -10.11 25.82
N LEU A 260 7.87 -11.03 24.87
CA LEU A 260 9.16 -11.58 24.48
C LEU A 260 10.01 -10.51 23.77
N LEU A 261 9.42 -9.72 22.87
CA LEU A 261 10.13 -8.69 22.12
C LEU A 261 10.61 -7.54 23.03
N GLU A 262 9.80 -7.07 23.97
CA GLU A 262 10.23 -6.02 24.90
C GLU A 262 11.23 -6.54 25.93
N TYR A 263 11.11 -7.80 26.38
CA TYR A 263 12.18 -8.47 27.15
C TYR A 263 13.52 -8.48 26.39
N LEU A 264 13.50 -8.89 25.12
CA LEU A 264 14.70 -8.89 24.27
C LEU A 264 15.25 -7.48 24.07
N ARG A 265 14.38 -6.47 23.88
CA ARG A 265 14.79 -5.07 23.76
C ARG A 265 15.51 -4.59 25.01
N GLY A 266 14.93 -4.81 26.19
CA GLY A 266 15.57 -4.48 27.46
C GLY A 266 16.90 -5.18 27.67
N TRP A 267 17.02 -6.43 27.22
CA TRP A 267 18.28 -7.20 27.27
C TRP A 267 19.34 -6.65 26.31
N TYR A 268 18.99 -6.41 25.04
CA TYR A 268 19.90 -5.82 24.04
C TYR A 268 20.42 -4.44 24.47
N GLU A 269 19.57 -3.66 25.12
CA GLU A 269 19.89 -2.31 25.60
C GLU A 269 20.55 -2.30 26.99
N GLY A 270 20.77 -3.48 27.59
CA GLY A 270 21.49 -3.67 28.85
C GLY A 270 20.71 -3.30 30.13
N ARG A 271 19.38 -3.13 30.03
CA ARG A 271 18.50 -2.89 31.18
C ARG A 271 18.08 -4.17 31.89
N ILE A 272 17.96 -5.27 31.14
CA ILE A 272 17.63 -6.59 31.69
C ILE A 272 18.90 -7.44 31.76
N LYS A 273 19.08 -8.12 32.90
CA LYS A 273 20.00 -9.24 33.04
C LYS A 273 19.22 -10.53 32.84
N SER A 274 19.70 -11.41 31.98
CA SER A 274 19.03 -12.65 31.63
C SER A 274 19.84 -13.84 32.13
N SER A 275 19.22 -14.70 32.96
CA SER A 275 19.87 -15.94 33.40
C SER A 275 20.17 -16.88 32.23
N PHE A 276 19.35 -16.82 31.18
CA PHE A 276 19.47 -17.67 29.99
C PHE A 276 20.42 -17.08 28.93
N LEU A 277 20.21 -15.82 28.54
CA LEU A 277 20.90 -15.19 27.41
C LEU A 277 22.27 -14.62 27.73
N ASP A 278 22.55 -14.19 28.97
CA ASP A 278 23.82 -13.50 29.28
C ASP A 278 25.03 -14.42 29.02
N SER A 279 24.91 -15.70 29.38
CA SER A 279 25.93 -16.73 29.11
C SER A 279 26.06 -17.10 27.63
N ARG A 280 25.08 -16.72 26.79
CA ARG A 280 24.93 -17.11 25.38
C ARG A 280 24.85 -15.91 24.45
N ARG A 281 25.27 -14.73 24.90
CA ARG A 281 25.08 -13.47 24.17
C ARG A 281 25.64 -13.53 22.75
N ALA A 282 26.87 -13.99 22.60
CA ALA A 282 27.52 -14.12 21.29
C ALA A 282 26.79 -15.09 20.36
N ASP A 283 26.37 -16.24 20.89
CA ASP A 283 25.66 -17.27 20.13
C ASP A 283 24.30 -16.77 19.64
N PHE A 284 23.54 -16.11 20.52
CA PHE A 284 22.23 -15.55 20.19
C PHE A 284 22.33 -14.41 19.19
N GLU A 285 23.24 -13.45 19.40
CA GLU A 285 23.47 -12.35 18.46
C GLU A 285 23.91 -12.86 17.09
N HIS A 286 24.80 -13.86 17.06
CA HIS A 286 25.23 -14.50 15.81
C HIS A 286 24.08 -15.22 15.11
N TYR A 287 23.28 -16.01 15.85
CA TYR A 287 22.12 -16.71 15.34
C TYR A 287 21.11 -15.74 14.72
N MET A 288 20.71 -14.69 15.45
CA MET A 288 19.75 -13.70 14.98
C MET A 288 20.25 -13.01 13.73
N LYS A 289 21.52 -12.55 13.74
CA LYS A 289 22.14 -11.88 12.59
C LYS A 289 22.15 -12.79 11.36
N GLN A 290 22.61 -14.04 11.51
CA GLN A 290 22.66 -15.00 10.42
C GLN A 290 21.27 -15.22 9.80
N LYS A 291 20.25 -15.46 10.62
CA LYS A 291 18.88 -15.71 10.14
C LYS A 291 18.27 -14.48 9.46
N ILE A 292 18.49 -13.29 9.98
CA ILE A 292 18.02 -12.02 9.42
C ILE A 292 18.67 -11.74 8.07
N GLU A 293 19.98 -11.95 7.94
CA GLU A 293 20.72 -11.77 6.68
C GLU A 293 20.18 -12.68 5.57
N GLU A 294 19.71 -13.89 5.91
CA GLU A 294 19.09 -14.82 4.96
C GLU A 294 17.70 -14.37 4.45
N MET A 295 17.10 -13.35 5.06
CA MET A 295 15.78 -12.83 4.72
C MET A 295 15.86 -11.43 4.12
N SER A 296 15.97 -11.35 2.80
CA SER A 296 16.03 -10.06 2.10
C SER A 296 14.70 -9.30 2.11
N ASN A 297 14.77 -7.98 2.32
CA ASN A 297 13.68 -7.01 2.11
C ASN A 297 12.40 -7.21 2.96
N ILE A 298 12.54 -7.72 4.20
CA ILE A 298 11.42 -7.78 5.15
C ILE A 298 11.11 -6.37 5.66
N TYR A 299 10.25 -5.65 4.94
CA TYR A 299 9.96 -4.24 5.24
C TYR A 299 8.74 -3.95 6.13
N PRO A 300 7.70 -4.81 6.22
CA PRO A 300 6.57 -4.54 7.13
C PRO A 300 6.96 -4.77 8.59
N SER A 301 6.71 -3.81 9.47
CA SER A 301 7.03 -3.89 10.91
C SER A 301 6.42 -5.14 11.57
N GLN A 302 5.15 -5.43 11.28
CA GLN A 302 4.48 -6.58 11.92
C GLN A 302 5.12 -7.90 11.51
N LEU A 303 5.64 -8.02 10.28
CA LEU A 303 6.40 -9.20 9.85
C LEU A 303 7.74 -9.29 10.59
N GLN A 304 8.43 -8.15 10.77
CA GLN A 304 9.69 -8.11 11.51
C GLN A 304 9.51 -8.57 12.96
N HIS A 305 8.42 -8.14 13.62
CA HIS A 305 8.08 -8.53 14.99
C HIS A 305 7.77 -10.03 15.09
N ILE A 306 6.86 -10.53 14.25
CA ILE A 306 6.48 -11.94 14.23
C ILE A 306 7.71 -12.83 13.96
N LEU A 307 8.53 -12.51 12.96
CA LEU A 307 9.72 -13.29 12.63
C LEU A 307 10.78 -13.22 13.72
N SER A 308 10.99 -12.06 14.34
CA SER A 308 11.94 -11.92 15.45
C SER A 308 11.53 -12.76 16.66
N ALA A 309 10.25 -12.73 17.02
CA ALA A 309 9.72 -13.54 18.12
C ALA A 309 9.82 -15.05 17.81
N ALA A 310 9.50 -15.45 16.57
CA ALA A 310 9.60 -16.84 16.15
C ALA A 310 11.05 -17.36 16.14
N LEU A 311 12.00 -16.56 15.64
CA LEU A 311 13.43 -16.89 15.64
C LEU A 311 13.99 -16.98 17.07
N ALA A 312 13.64 -16.03 17.93
CA ALA A 312 14.03 -16.08 19.34
C ALA A 312 13.47 -17.33 20.03
N ALA A 313 12.18 -17.63 19.83
CA ALA A 313 11.56 -18.83 20.36
C ALA A 313 12.23 -20.12 19.85
N GLN A 314 12.61 -20.16 18.57
CA GLN A 314 13.37 -21.29 18.03
C GLN A 314 14.71 -21.45 18.75
N PHE A 315 15.47 -20.36 18.94
CA PHE A 315 16.74 -20.42 19.68
C PHE A 315 16.55 -20.92 21.12
N PHE A 316 15.50 -20.45 21.81
CA PHE A 316 15.18 -20.89 23.16
C PHE A 316 14.85 -22.38 23.19
N ASN A 317 14.05 -22.87 22.22
CA ASN A 317 13.67 -24.27 22.10
C ASN A 317 14.85 -25.19 21.74
N GLU A 318 15.80 -24.73 20.91
CA GLU A 318 17.02 -25.49 20.59
C GLU A 318 17.95 -25.64 21.80
N LYS A 319 17.77 -24.80 22.82
CA LYS A 319 18.55 -24.76 24.07
C LYS A 319 17.72 -25.10 25.31
N SER A 320 16.49 -25.60 25.13
CA SER A 320 15.58 -25.89 26.24
C SER A 320 16.12 -26.98 27.17
N GLU A 321 16.73 -28.03 26.61
CA GLU A 321 17.33 -29.12 27.39
C GLU A 321 18.52 -28.66 28.24
N GLU A 322 19.30 -27.69 27.74
CA GLU A 322 20.44 -27.12 28.48
C GLU A 322 20.01 -26.09 29.55
N SER A 323 18.85 -25.46 29.38
CA SER A 323 18.41 -24.33 30.19
C SER A 323 17.30 -24.66 31.19
N GLY A 324 16.61 -25.79 31.03
CA GLY A 324 15.44 -26.12 31.83
C GLY A 324 14.20 -25.28 31.49
N LEU A 325 14.27 -24.42 30.46
CA LEU A 325 13.12 -23.64 30.02
C LEU A 325 12.10 -24.54 29.30
N PRO A 326 10.79 -24.34 29.53
CA PRO A 326 9.76 -24.99 28.74
C PRO A 326 9.82 -24.52 27.28
N GLN A 327 9.35 -25.38 26.36
CA GLN A 327 9.29 -25.03 24.95
C GLN A 327 8.24 -23.93 24.69
N LEU A 328 8.63 -22.95 23.88
CA LEU A 328 7.81 -21.89 23.35
C LEU A 328 7.17 -22.36 22.03
N HIS A 329 5.92 -22.80 22.08
CA HIS A 329 5.20 -23.28 20.90
C HIS A 329 4.49 -22.14 20.16
N LEU A 330 4.75 -22.02 18.87
CA LEU A 330 4.26 -20.92 18.06
C LEU A 330 2.78 -21.10 17.67
N VAL A 331 2.00 -20.02 17.81
CA VAL A 331 0.63 -19.93 17.30
C VAL A 331 0.50 -18.64 16.49
N LEU A 332 0.22 -18.77 15.20
CA LEU A 332 -0.05 -17.63 14.34
C LEU A 332 -1.55 -17.32 14.37
N GLN A 333 -1.89 -16.15 14.91
CA GLN A 333 -3.24 -15.62 14.79
C GLN A 333 -3.36 -14.84 13.49
N ASP A 334 -4.15 -15.40 12.57
CA ASP A 334 -4.18 -14.98 11.18
C ASP A 334 -5.55 -14.41 10.79
N PRO A 335 -5.68 -13.09 10.60
CA PRO A 335 -6.95 -12.53 10.15
C PRO A 335 -7.24 -12.97 8.72
N PHE A 336 -8.49 -13.35 8.46
CA PHE A 336 -8.93 -13.62 7.10
C PHE A 336 -8.64 -12.44 6.15
N ARG A 337 -8.23 -12.75 4.92
CA ARG A 337 -7.78 -11.79 3.88
C ARG A 337 -6.56 -10.94 4.26
N CYS A 338 -5.74 -11.36 5.22
CA CYS A 338 -4.51 -10.64 5.52
C CYS A 338 -3.41 -10.87 4.47
N GLY A 339 -3.24 -9.92 3.55
CA GLY A 339 -2.20 -10.02 2.52
C GLY A 339 -0.78 -10.19 3.06
N PRO A 340 -0.25 -9.34 3.99
CA PRO A 340 1.11 -9.57 4.50
C PRO A 340 1.33 -10.94 5.15
N ASN A 341 0.30 -11.53 5.76
CA ASN A 341 0.39 -12.89 6.32
C ASN A 341 0.47 -13.98 5.25
N SER A 342 -0.07 -13.75 4.04
CA SER A 342 0.13 -14.68 2.92
C SER A 342 1.61 -14.88 2.57
N MET A 343 2.43 -13.84 2.81
CA MET A 343 3.88 -13.88 2.55
C MET A 343 4.66 -14.41 3.75
N ILE A 344 4.32 -14.03 4.99
CA ILE A 344 5.09 -14.40 6.19
C ILE A 344 5.11 -15.91 6.44
N ARG A 345 4.05 -16.62 6.06
CA ARG A 345 3.91 -18.06 6.27
C ARG A 345 5.06 -18.85 5.64
N HIS A 346 5.54 -18.45 4.46
CA HIS A 346 6.73 -19.04 3.83
C HIS A 346 7.97 -18.97 4.72
N TYR A 347 8.14 -17.86 5.44
CA TYR A 347 9.27 -17.66 6.33
C TYR A 347 9.08 -18.42 7.65
N LEU A 348 7.86 -18.43 8.22
CA LEU A 348 7.57 -19.17 9.44
C LEU A 348 7.74 -20.68 9.26
N ASP A 349 7.36 -21.21 8.09
CA ASP A 349 7.55 -22.62 7.74
C ASP A 349 9.05 -23.03 7.73
N ASN A 350 9.99 -22.08 7.63
CA ASN A 350 11.44 -22.33 7.75
C ASN A 350 11.98 -22.24 9.19
N VAL A 351 11.18 -21.72 10.13
CA VAL A 351 11.60 -21.47 11.52
C VAL A 351 11.18 -22.65 12.40
N SER A 352 9.88 -22.91 12.49
CA SER A 352 9.35 -24.00 13.31
C SER A 352 7.91 -24.33 12.91
N GLY A 353 7.42 -25.49 13.34
CA GLY A 353 5.99 -25.81 13.23
C GLY A 353 5.15 -24.90 14.12
N TYR A 354 4.01 -24.43 13.61
CA TYR A 354 3.09 -23.55 14.34
C TYR A 354 1.63 -23.98 14.15
N LEU A 355 0.77 -23.63 15.11
CA LEU A 355 -0.67 -23.68 14.93
C LEU A 355 -1.14 -22.40 14.24
N ARG A 356 -1.79 -22.51 13.08
CA ARG A 356 -2.45 -21.39 12.40
C ARG A 356 -3.91 -21.29 12.83
N LEU A 357 -4.29 -20.21 13.50
CA LEU A 357 -5.68 -19.91 13.82
C LEU A 357 -6.17 -18.78 12.91
N THR A 358 -6.87 -19.14 11.83
CA THR A 358 -7.53 -18.16 10.97
C THR A 358 -8.81 -17.69 11.65
N LEU A 359 -8.92 -16.38 11.89
CA LEU A 359 -10.09 -15.77 12.52
C LEU A 359 -10.82 -14.86 11.53
N ASP A 360 -12.15 -14.98 11.54
CA ASP A 360 -13.09 -14.18 10.77
C ASP A 360 -14.37 -13.88 11.57
N GLU A 361 -15.33 -13.23 10.91
CA GLU A 361 -16.65 -12.91 11.46
C GLU A 361 -17.48 -14.15 11.84
N HIS A 362 -17.31 -15.27 11.14
CA HIS A 362 -18.07 -16.50 11.36
C HIS A 362 -17.41 -17.46 12.35
N THR A 363 -16.22 -17.12 12.84
CA THR A 363 -15.46 -17.99 13.73
C THR A 363 -16.13 -18.08 15.10
N ALA A 364 -16.68 -19.25 15.41
CA ALA A 364 -17.23 -19.57 16.73
C ALA A 364 -16.14 -20.03 17.70
N ALA A 365 -16.26 -19.62 18.97
CA ALA A 365 -15.30 -19.97 20.03
C ALA A 365 -15.14 -21.50 20.22
N ALA A 366 -16.20 -22.29 20.03
CA ALA A 366 -16.18 -23.74 20.22
C ALA A 366 -15.14 -24.45 19.34
N GLY A 367 -15.05 -24.08 18.05
CA GLY A 367 -14.08 -24.69 17.13
C GLY A 367 -12.64 -24.34 17.49
N MET A 368 -12.40 -23.12 17.97
CA MET A 368 -11.09 -22.67 18.45
C MET A 368 -10.66 -23.42 19.71
N ILE A 369 -11.57 -23.56 20.65
CA ILE A 369 -11.40 -24.28 21.91
C ILE A 369 -10.91 -25.71 21.68
N THR A 370 -11.57 -26.46 20.80
CA THR A 370 -11.17 -27.85 20.49
C THR A 370 -9.78 -27.91 19.87
N ARG A 371 -9.41 -26.93 19.04
CA ARG A 371 -8.07 -26.83 18.46
C ARG A 371 -7.00 -26.53 19.50
N LEU A 372 -7.29 -25.72 20.51
CA LEU A 372 -6.39 -25.47 21.65
C LEU A 372 -6.17 -26.73 22.48
N GLU A 373 -7.20 -27.52 22.73
CA GLU A 373 -7.10 -28.79 23.46
C GLU A 373 -6.26 -29.82 22.70
N ALA A 374 -6.51 -29.96 21.39
CA ALA A 374 -5.70 -30.80 20.52
C ALA A 374 -4.24 -30.33 20.50
N PHE A 375 -4.01 -29.02 20.35
CA PHE A 375 -2.68 -28.41 20.36
C PHE A 375 -1.93 -28.68 21.67
N LYS A 376 -2.56 -28.48 22.83
CA LYS A 376 -1.99 -28.79 24.14
C LYS A 376 -1.51 -30.24 24.23
N ASN A 377 -2.35 -31.18 23.78
CA ASN A 377 -2.01 -32.60 23.79
C ASN A 377 -0.83 -32.91 22.85
N THR A 378 -0.80 -32.31 21.66
CA THR A 378 0.33 -32.44 20.73
C THR A 378 1.62 -31.89 21.33
N CYS A 379 1.60 -30.71 21.95
CA CYS A 379 2.77 -30.11 22.61
C CYS A 379 3.31 -31.00 23.73
N ARG A 380 2.46 -31.54 24.60
CA ARG A 380 2.87 -32.46 25.67
C ARG A 380 3.52 -33.75 25.16
N SER A 381 3.12 -34.21 23.99
CA SER A 381 3.71 -35.41 23.37
C SER A 381 5.08 -35.15 22.75
N ARG A 382 5.39 -33.89 22.41
CA ARG A 382 6.60 -33.50 21.68
C ARG A 382 7.63 -32.93 22.64
N LYS A 383 8.56 -33.78 23.07
CA LYS A 383 9.57 -33.40 24.08
C LYS A 383 10.81 -32.69 23.52
N SER A 384 11.04 -32.73 22.20
CA SER A 384 12.21 -32.13 21.57
C SER A 384 11.85 -31.26 20.36
N SER A 385 12.64 -30.21 20.17
CA SER A 385 12.62 -29.38 18.96
C SER A 385 13.06 -30.21 17.76
N VAL A 386 12.32 -30.13 16.65
CA VAL A 386 12.74 -30.74 15.37
C VAL A 386 13.34 -29.63 14.52
N ALA A 387 14.62 -29.78 14.20
CA ALA A 387 15.30 -28.87 13.27
C ALA A 387 14.56 -28.86 11.93
N THR A 388 14.13 -27.67 11.52
CA THR A 388 13.48 -27.47 10.21
C THR A 388 14.54 -26.99 9.21
N PRO A 389 14.59 -27.55 7.98
CA PRO A 389 15.50 -27.04 6.96
C PRO A 389 15.23 -25.56 6.70
N PHE A 390 16.27 -24.74 6.83
CA PHE A 390 16.15 -23.31 6.62
C PHE A 390 16.54 -22.96 5.18
N PHE A 391 15.56 -22.52 4.38
CA PHE A 391 15.80 -22.12 3.00
C PHE A 391 16.08 -20.61 2.91
N SER A 392 17.23 -20.24 2.36
CA SER A 392 17.62 -18.84 2.15
C SER A 392 16.65 -18.12 1.22
N GLY A 393 16.18 -16.95 1.64
CA GLY A 393 15.44 -15.98 0.80
C GLY A 393 16.36 -14.92 0.19
N LYS A 394 17.70 -15.08 0.26
CA LYS A 394 18.65 -14.14 -0.36
C LYS A 394 18.45 -14.09 -1.86
N THR A 395 18.45 -12.88 -2.39
CA THR A 395 18.34 -12.59 -3.83
C THR A 395 19.69 -12.17 -4.40
N THR A 396 19.88 -12.38 -5.68
CA THR A 396 20.99 -11.79 -6.45
C THR A 396 20.68 -10.33 -6.78
N THR A 397 21.71 -9.50 -6.92
CA THR A 397 21.59 -8.08 -7.31
C THR A 397 22.20 -7.84 -8.68
N ALA A 398 21.76 -6.78 -9.37
CA ALA A 398 22.24 -6.50 -10.72
C ALA A 398 23.75 -6.23 -10.77
N VAL A 399 24.41 -5.87 -9.66
CA VAL A 399 25.87 -5.66 -9.63
C VAL A 399 26.69 -6.96 -9.64
N ASP A 400 26.07 -8.12 -9.43
CA ASP A 400 26.78 -9.40 -9.41
C ASP A 400 27.30 -9.76 -10.81
N ARG A 401 28.62 -9.84 -10.95
CA ARG A 401 29.32 -10.19 -12.19
C ARG A 401 29.23 -11.67 -12.55
N LYS A 402 28.78 -12.54 -11.63
CA LYS A 402 28.54 -13.96 -11.90
C LYS A 402 27.32 -14.20 -12.79
N ILE A 403 26.44 -13.21 -12.93
CA ILE A 403 25.27 -13.29 -13.83
C ILE A 403 25.74 -13.35 -15.28
N LYS A 404 25.42 -14.46 -15.94
CA LYS A 404 25.64 -14.73 -17.36
C LYS A 404 24.36 -14.57 -18.17
N LYS A 405 23.22 -15.05 -17.65
CA LYS A 405 21.91 -15.07 -18.31
C LYS A 405 20.80 -14.55 -17.40
N ILE A 406 19.94 -13.68 -17.92
CA ILE A 406 18.75 -13.17 -17.20
C ILE A 406 17.49 -13.60 -17.95
N LEU A 407 16.60 -14.30 -17.26
CA LEU A 407 15.30 -14.75 -17.78
C LEU A 407 14.20 -13.80 -17.28
N ILE A 408 13.43 -13.21 -18.19
CA ILE A 408 12.47 -12.15 -17.86
C ILE A 408 11.04 -12.66 -18.05
N PRO A 409 10.16 -12.59 -17.02
CA PRO A 409 8.75 -12.94 -17.18
C PRO A 409 8.13 -12.23 -18.39
N ASN A 410 7.53 -13.00 -19.29
CA ASN A 410 6.92 -12.46 -20.49
C ASN A 410 5.51 -11.92 -20.21
N SER A 411 5.32 -11.03 -19.25
CA SER A 411 3.96 -10.58 -18.88
C SER A 411 3.34 -9.60 -19.88
N THR A 412 4.17 -8.81 -20.55
CA THR A 412 3.73 -7.82 -21.54
C THR A 412 4.83 -7.58 -22.57
N LYS A 413 4.54 -6.88 -23.67
CA LYS A 413 5.56 -6.47 -24.64
C LYS A 413 6.67 -5.59 -24.03
N HIS A 414 6.41 -4.92 -22.91
CA HIS A 414 7.44 -4.17 -22.18
C HIS A 414 8.59 -5.07 -21.66
N ALA A 415 8.36 -6.36 -21.41
CA ALA A 415 9.41 -7.25 -20.92
C ALA A 415 10.58 -7.39 -21.91
N ALA A 416 10.29 -7.37 -23.21
CA ALA A 416 11.28 -7.46 -24.27
C ALA A 416 12.20 -6.22 -24.37
N VAL A 417 11.77 -5.06 -23.85
CA VAL A 417 12.62 -3.87 -23.69
C VAL A 417 13.84 -4.20 -22.82
N PHE A 418 13.63 -4.92 -21.71
CA PHE A 418 14.72 -5.31 -20.83
C PHE A 418 15.63 -6.36 -21.47
N VAL A 419 15.08 -7.32 -22.23
CA VAL A 419 15.88 -8.29 -22.99
C VAL A 419 16.82 -7.56 -23.96
N ALA A 420 16.26 -6.68 -24.81
CA ALA A 420 17.03 -5.90 -25.77
C ALA A 420 18.14 -5.07 -25.11
N LEU A 421 17.86 -4.46 -23.95
CA LEU A 421 18.84 -3.67 -23.22
C LEU A 421 19.91 -4.51 -22.53
N PHE A 422 19.58 -5.65 -21.92
CA PHE A 422 20.60 -6.52 -21.35
C PHE A 422 21.56 -7.03 -22.43
N GLU A 423 21.04 -7.40 -23.61
CA GLU A 423 21.85 -7.77 -24.77
C GLU A 423 22.76 -6.61 -25.24
N ASN A 424 22.22 -5.39 -25.33
CA ASN A 424 23.01 -4.20 -25.65
C ASN A 424 24.16 -3.96 -24.66
N TYR A 425 24.00 -4.39 -23.41
CA TYR A 425 25.01 -4.31 -22.35
C TYR A 425 25.81 -5.61 -22.12
N GLY A 426 25.74 -6.56 -23.07
CA GLY A 426 26.57 -7.75 -23.10
C GLY A 426 26.15 -8.85 -22.11
N ILE A 427 24.90 -8.84 -21.66
CA ILE A 427 24.32 -9.88 -20.81
C ILE A 427 23.35 -10.70 -21.67
N GLN A 428 23.52 -12.02 -21.67
CA GLN A 428 22.56 -12.90 -22.33
C GLN A 428 21.21 -12.75 -21.63
N SER A 429 20.14 -12.63 -22.38
CA SER A 429 18.81 -12.56 -21.79
C SER A 429 17.77 -13.16 -22.72
N ALA A 430 16.65 -13.58 -22.15
CA ALA A 430 15.54 -14.10 -22.91
C ALA A 430 14.23 -13.84 -22.18
N LEU A 431 13.14 -13.79 -22.93
CA LEU A 431 11.81 -13.90 -22.36
C LEU A 431 11.61 -15.32 -21.84
N LEU A 432 11.03 -15.41 -20.65
CA LEU A 432 10.61 -16.66 -20.06
C LEU A 432 9.34 -17.14 -20.79
N PRO A 433 9.29 -18.40 -21.25
CA PRO A 433 8.08 -18.96 -21.82
C PRO A 433 6.92 -18.87 -20.82
N ARG A 434 5.74 -18.49 -21.31
CA ARG A 434 4.52 -18.52 -20.49
C ARG A 434 4.02 -19.95 -20.38
N SER A 435 3.71 -20.38 -19.17
CA SER A 435 3.03 -21.63 -18.92
C SER A 435 1.68 -21.69 -19.66
N THR A 436 1.39 -22.86 -20.23
CA THR A 436 0.08 -23.21 -20.81
C THR A 436 -0.88 -23.78 -19.78
N ASP A 437 -0.39 -24.10 -18.57
CA ASP A 437 -1.21 -24.59 -17.45
C ASP A 437 -2.01 -23.43 -16.85
N LYS A 438 -3.30 -23.37 -17.22
CA LYS A 438 -4.23 -22.36 -16.70
C LYS A 438 -4.46 -22.48 -15.20
N ASP A 439 -4.30 -23.67 -14.61
CA ASP A 439 -4.55 -23.91 -13.19
C ASP A 439 -3.36 -23.54 -12.30
N LEU A 440 -2.20 -23.28 -12.90
CA LEU A 440 -0.95 -22.93 -12.22
C LEU A 440 -0.56 -24.01 -11.19
N THR A 441 -0.67 -25.27 -11.60
CA THR A 441 -0.62 -26.44 -10.70
C THR A 441 0.73 -26.55 -9.99
N LEU A 442 1.83 -26.30 -10.70
CA LEU A 442 3.19 -26.45 -10.17
C LEU A 442 3.48 -25.39 -9.11
N ALA A 443 3.17 -24.12 -9.39
CA ALA A 443 3.29 -23.04 -8.43
C ALA A 443 2.42 -23.29 -7.19
N ARG A 444 1.18 -23.75 -7.38
CA ARG A 444 0.24 -24.00 -6.28
C ARG A 444 0.71 -25.07 -5.29
N ARG A 445 1.60 -25.99 -5.68
CA ARG A 445 2.25 -26.95 -4.76
C ARG A 445 3.19 -26.29 -3.74
N TYR A 446 3.73 -25.11 -4.08
CA TYR A 446 4.67 -24.39 -3.24
C TYR A 446 4.09 -23.11 -2.61
N THR A 447 2.89 -22.70 -3.00
CA THR A 447 2.23 -21.51 -2.46
C THR A 447 1.21 -21.85 -1.39
N ASN A 448 0.85 -20.83 -0.61
CA ASN A 448 -0.12 -20.89 0.46
C ASN A 448 -1.57 -20.68 -0.02
N GLY A 449 -1.78 -20.26 -1.27
CA GLY A 449 -3.09 -20.02 -1.89
C GLY A 449 -3.67 -18.62 -1.64
N GLU A 450 -2.92 -17.75 -0.99
CA GLU A 450 -3.35 -16.40 -0.57
C GLU A 450 -2.45 -15.30 -1.15
N GLU A 451 -1.37 -15.67 -1.85
CA GLU A 451 -0.50 -14.77 -2.59
C GLU A 451 -1.24 -14.15 -3.78
N CYS A 452 -0.82 -12.96 -4.21
CA CYS A 452 -1.45 -12.35 -5.37
C CYS A 452 -1.23 -13.21 -6.61
N LEU A 453 -2.21 -13.25 -7.52
CA LEU A 453 -2.11 -13.99 -8.78
C LEU A 453 -0.82 -13.71 -9.58
N PRO A 454 -0.33 -12.46 -9.73
CA PRO A 454 0.96 -12.20 -10.39
C PRO A 454 2.17 -12.93 -9.79
N PHE A 455 2.17 -13.17 -8.47
CA PHE A 455 3.23 -13.93 -7.80
C PHE A 455 3.21 -15.39 -8.26
N ILE A 456 2.02 -15.99 -8.26
CA ILE A 456 1.80 -17.40 -8.60
C ILE A 456 2.14 -17.64 -10.07
N GLN A 457 1.73 -16.73 -10.96
CA GLN A 457 2.04 -16.82 -12.39
C GLN A 457 3.53 -16.74 -12.69
N ASN A 458 4.24 -15.74 -12.13
CA ASN A 458 5.70 -15.66 -12.31
C ASN A 458 6.39 -16.92 -11.75
N LEU A 459 5.95 -17.41 -10.60
CA LEU A 459 6.50 -18.61 -9.98
C LEU A 459 6.24 -19.87 -10.82
N GLN A 460 5.07 -19.99 -11.46
CA GLN A 460 4.75 -21.09 -12.38
C GLN A 460 5.76 -21.12 -13.52
N ASP A 461 5.95 -19.98 -14.19
CA ASP A 461 6.86 -19.88 -15.33
C ASP A 461 8.32 -20.16 -14.88
N TYR A 462 8.72 -19.73 -13.68
CA TYR A 462 10.06 -20.03 -13.13
C TYR A 462 10.27 -21.53 -12.87
N LEU A 463 9.30 -22.18 -12.24
CA LEU A 463 9.40 -23.60 -11.87
C LEU A 463 9.38 -24.50 -13.10
N GLU A 464 8.53 -24.23 -14.10
CA GLU A 464 8.51 -25.02 -15.35
C GLU A 464 9.83 -24.89 -16.13
N TYR A 465 10.38 -23.67 -16.20
CA TYR A 465 11.69 -23.47 -16.80
C TYR A 465 12.76 -24.24 -16.03
N ALA A 466 12.70 -24.22 -14.70
CA ALA A 466 13.66 -24.91 -13.85
C ALA A 466 13.58 -26.44 -13.95
N GLU A 467 12.38 -27.01 -14.07
CA GLU A 467 12.19 -28.44 -14.35
C GLU A 467 12.78 -28.84 -15.70
N SER A 468 12.60 -28.00 -16.72
CA SER A 468 13.05 -28.28 -18.08
C SER A 468 14.54 -28.01 -18.32
N ASN A 469 15.18 -27.18 -17.49
CA ASN A 469 16.56 -26.69 -17.67
C ASN A 469 17.38 -26.76 -16.37
N SER A 470 17.16 -27.78 -15.55
CA SER A 470 17.81 -27.94 -14.23
C SER A 470 19.33 -27.88 -14.31
N GLN A 471 19.93 -28.55 -15.31
CA GLN A 471 21.38 -28.56 -15.52
C GLN A 471 21.94 -27.13 -15.78
N GLU A 472 21.22 -26.30 -16.55
CA GLU A 472 21.64 -24.92 -16.82
C GLU A 472 21.63 -24.08 -15.53
N LEU A 473 20.66 -24.33 -14.64
CA LEU A 473 20.59 -23.68 -13.33
C LEU A 473 21.71 -24.16 -12.40
N GLU A 474 22.05 -25.45 -12.41
CA GLU A 474 23.14 -26.02 -11.60
C GLU A 474 24.51 -25.46 -11.99
N GLU A 475 24.79 -25.33 -13.30
CA GLU A 475 26.03 -24.74 -13.82
C GLU A 475 26.25 -23.28 -13.37
N GLY A 476 25.17 -22.59 -13.00
CA GLY A 476 25.20 -21.28 -12.35
C GLY A 476 25.33 -20.10 -13.32
N GLY A 477 24.99 -18.91 -12.81
CA GLY A 477 24.99 -17.66 -13.60
C GLY A 477 23.69 -17.39 -14.37
N VAL A 478 22.70 -18.28 -14.30
CA VAL A 478 21.33 -18.02 -14.76
C VAL A 478 20.46 -17.54 -13.61
N VAL A 479 19.73 -16.45 -13.81
CA VAL A 479 18.81 -15.86 -12.82
C VAL A 479 17.48 -15.46 -13.44
N PHE A 480 16.41 -15.55 -12.66
CA PHE A 480 15.09 -15.04 -13.02
C PHE A 480 14.94 -13.58 -12.57
N PHE A 481 14.45 -12.72 -13.46
CA PHE A 481 14.22 -11.31 -13.20
C PHE A 481 12.96 -11.11 -12.36
N GLN A 482 13.09 -10.36 -11.27
CA GLN A 482 11.98 -9.85 -10.49
C GLN A 482 12.25 -8.40 -10.08
N GLY A 483 11.32 -7.49 -10.35
CA GLY A 483 11.45 -6.09 -9.93
C GLY A 483 11.45 -5.93 -8.40
N TRP A 484 12.17 -4.93 -7.90
CA TRP A 484 12.28 -4.65 -6.47
C TRP A 484 11.46 -3.42 -6.08
N ALA A 485 10.79 -3.49 -4.92
CA ALA A 485 10.17 -2.34 -4.26
C ALA A 485 10.18 -2.48 -2.73
N CYS A 486 10.01 -1.35 -2.03
CA CYS A 486 9.79 -1.30 -0.58
C CYS A 486 8.56 -0.45 -0.21
N GLY A 487 7.54 -0.48 -1.08
CA GLY A 487 6.24 0.15 -0.85
C GLY A 487 5.29 -0.73 -0.03
N PRO A 488 4.12 -0.21 0.36
CA PRO A 488 3.19 -0.92 1.25
C PRO A 488 2.59 -2.21 0.65
N CYS A 489 2.74 -2.46 -0.66
CA CYS A 489 2.21 -3.67 -1.30
C CYS A 489 3.09 -4.91 -1.08
N ARG A 490 2.48 -6.10 -1.05
CA ARG A 490 3.14 -7.43 -1.02
C ARG A 490 4.24 -7.61 -2.08
N TYR A 491 4.16 -6.88 -3.20
CA TYR A 491 5.14 -6.92 -4.29
C TYR A 491 6.61 -6.84 -3.82
N GLY A 492 6.89 -6.04 -2.78
CA GLY A 492 8.26 -5.94 -2.24
C GLY A 492 8.82 -7.26 -1.66
N LEU A 493 7.95 -8.19 -1.25
CA LEU A 493 8.35 -9.50 -0.72
C LEU A 493 8.46 -10.59 -1.81
N TYR A 494 8.12 -10.28 -3.07
CA TYR A 494 8.09 -11.30 -4.13
C TYR A 494 9.45 -11.92 -4.36
N ALA A 495 10.48 -11.10 -4.60
CA ALA A 495 11.79 -11.60 -5.00
C ALA A 495 12.42 -12.51 -3.94
N SER A 496 12.34 -12.13 -2.66
CA SER A 496 12.90 -12.92 -1.56
C SER A 496 12.10 -14.19 -1.29
N THR A 497 10.77 -14.13 -1.37
CA THR A 497 9.92 -15.31 -1.20
C THR A 497 10.08 -16.29 -2.38
N GLN A 498 10.13 -15.80 -3.62
CA GLN A 498 10.41 -16.63 -4.80
C GLN A 498 11.79 -17.28 -4.71
N SER A 499 12.81 -16.56 -4.24
CA SER A 499 14.16 -17.13 -4.08
C SER A 499 14.16 -18.29 -3.09
N MET A 500 13.45 -18.11 -1.97
CA MET A 500 13.26 -19.16 -0.98
C MET A 500 12.52 -20.38 -1.55
N ILE A 501 11.44 -20.17 -2.30
CA ILE A 501 10.66 -21.25 -2.89
C ILE A 501 11.50 -22.02 -3.93
N ILE A 502 12.24 -21.33 -4.80
CA ILE A 502 13.11 -21.97 -5.80
C ILE A 502 14.20 -22.80 -5.12
N ASN A 503 14.77 -22.29 -4.03
CA ASN A 503 15.73 -23.04 -3.22
C ASN A 503 15.06 -24.28 -2.56
N ARG A 504 13.87 -24.12 -1.99
CA ARG A 504 13.07 -25.22 -1.39
C ARG A 504 12.67 -26.28 -2.41
N ALA A 505 12.45 -25.90 -3.67
CA ALA A 505 12.16 -26.79 -4.77
C ALA A 505 13.40 -27.54 -5.30
N GLY A 506 14.60 -27.23 -4.79
CA GLY A 506 15.84 -27.94 -5.12
C GLY A 506 16.68 -27.31 -6.24
N TYR A 507 16.32 -26.12 -6.75
CA TYR A 507 17.04 -25.48 -7.86
C TYR A 507 18.14 -24.50 -7.41
N GLY A 508 18.47 -24.51 -6.12
CA GLY A 508 19.58 -23.76 -5.53
C GLY A 508 19.24 -22.34 -5.05
N THR A 509 20.21 -21.71 -4.40
CA THR A 509 20.07 -20.39 -3.78
C THR A 509 20.34 -19.25 -4.77
N GLN A 510 19.83 -18.06 -4.45
CA GLN A 510 20.14 -16.81 -5.16
C GLN A 510 19.79 -16.81 -6.67
N LYS A 511 18.82 -17.63 -7.09
CA LYS A 511 18.36 -17.70 -8.50
C LYS A 511 17.44 -16.56 -8.91
N ILE A 512 16.98 -15.73 -7.98
CA ILE A 512 16.15 -14.56 -8.29
C ILE A 512 17.01 -13.29 -8.26
N LEU A 513 17.02 -12.55 -9.37
CA LEU A 513 17.56 -11.20 -9.47
C LEU A 513 16.51 -10.20 -8.98
N ALA A 514 16.74 -9.60 -7.82
CA ALA A 514 15.96 -8.46 -7.34
C ALA A 514 16.45 -7.17 -8.01
N PHE A 515 15.78 -6.77 -9.10
CA PHE A 515 16.23 -5.67 -9.94
C PHE A 515 15.90 -4.30 -9.33
N LYS A 516 16.96 -3.56 -8.94
CA LYS A 516 16.90 -2.19 -8.43
C LYS A 516 17.50 -1.21 -9.43
N SER A 517 16.87 -0.06 -9.60
CA SER A 517 17.40 1.01 -10.47
C SER A 517 18.79 1.47 -10.03
N GLU A 518 19.05 1.58 -8.73
CA GLU A 518 20.37 1.96 -8.19
C GLU A 518 21.47 0.96 -8.58
N ASP A 519 21.19 -0.33 -8.56
CA ASP A 519 22.16 -1.37 -8.93
C ASP A 519 22.37 -1.41 -10.44
N ALA A 520 21.31 -1.16 -11.23
CA ALA A 520 21.42 -0.99 -12.66
C ALA A 520 22.28 0.23 -13.03
N VAL A 521 22.11 1.37 -12.34
CA VAL A 521 22.95 2.56 -12.53
C VAL A 521 24.41 2.26 -12.19
N LYS A 522 24.68 1.50 -11.11
CA LYS A 522 26.04 1.12 -10.72
C LYS A 522 26.74 0.23 -11.74
N ARG A 523 26.04 -0.74 -12.35
CA ARG A 523 26.64 -1.68 -13.32
C ARG A 523 26.65 -1.16 -14.76
N PHE A 524 25.53 -0.59 -15.20
CA PHE A 524 25.29 -0.25 -16.61
C PHE A 524 25.28 1.28 -16.86
N GLY A 525 25.29 2.09 -15.80
CA GLY A 525 25.20 3.55 -15.88
C GLY A 525 23.76 4.06 -16.02
N PRO A 526 23.53 5.37 -15.80
CA PRO A 526 22.19 5.98 -15.84
C PRO A 526 21.51 5.89 -17.20
N LYS A 527 22.29 5.81 -18.28
CA LYS A 527 21.78 5.67 -19.66
C LYS A 527 20.96 4.38 -19.86
N PHE A 528 21.26 3.31 -19.11
CA PHE A 528 20.48 2.08 -19.15
C PHE A 528 19.04 2.32 -18.67
N VAL A 529 18.89 3.01 -17.52
CA VAL A 529 17.58 3.26 -16.91
C VAL A 529 16.75 4.20 -17.77
N ILE A 530 17.37 5.23 -18.35
CA ILE A 530 16.70 6.15 -19.28
C ILE A 530 16.25 5.39 -20.54
N ALA A 531 17.12 4.60 -21.17
CA ALA A 531 16.75 3.81 -22.34
C ALA A 531 15.64 2.78 -22.06
N ALA A 532 15.62 2.20 -20.85
CA ALA A 532 14.53 1.31 -20.42
C ALA A 532 13.20 2.07 -20.33
N TYR A 533 13.22 3.26 -19.72
CA TYR A 533 12.05 4.13 -19.65
C TYR A 533 11.55 4.55 -21.04
N ASP A 534 12.43 5.08 -21.91
CA ASP A 534 12.08 5.53 -23.26
C ASP A 534 11.54 4.37 -24.13
N GLY A 535 12.17 3.20 -24.01
CA GLY A 535 11.73 1.99 -24.69
C GLY A 535 10.34 1.54 -24.23
N MET A 536 10.09 1.54 -22.91
CA MET A 536 8.77 1.23 -22.37
C MET A 536 7.72 2.24 -22.81
N LEU A 537 8.06 3.53 -22.82
CA LEU A 537 7.17 4.61 -23.26
C LEU A 537 6.81 4.47 -24.74
N ALA A 538 7.76 4.07 -25.59
CA ALA A 538 7.47 3.77 -26.99
C ALA A 538 6.50 2.59 -27.14
N ILE A 539 6.64 1.53 -26.33
CA ILE A 539 5.69 0.41 -26.31
C ILE A 539 4.30 0.85 -25.81
N ASP A 540 4.22 1.71 -24.80
CA ASP A 540 2.97 2.30 -24.34
C ASP A 540 2.26 3.09 -25.45
N MET A 541 3.00 3.86 -26.25
CA MET A 541 2.44 4.57 -27.42
C MET A 541 1.88 3.59 -28.46
N LEU A 542 2.59 2.49 -28.73
CA LEU A 542 2.11 1.46 -29.66
C LEU A 542 0.84 0.75 -29.12
N TYR A 543 0.73 0.51 -27.81
CA TYR A 543 -0.51 0.01 -27.20
C TYR A 543 -1.68 1.01 -27.36
N LYS A 544 -1.44 2.31 -27.16
CA LYS A 544 -2.46 3.34 -27.42
C LYS A 544 -2.95 3.30 -28.87
N MET A 545 -2.02 3.20 -29.83
CA MET A 545 -2.37 3.09 -31.26
C MET A 545 -3.19 1.83 -31.54
N LEU A 546 -2.79 0.68 -30.98
CA LEU A 546 -3.50 -0.59 -31.10
C LEU A 546 -4.94 -0.48 -30.57
N HIS A 547 -5.13 0.01 -29.34
CA HIS A 547 -6.45 0.09 -28.71
C HIS A 547 -7.36 1.15 -29.33
N GLN A 548 -6.80 2.16 -30.01
CA GLN A 548 -7.59 3.14 -30.74
C GLN A 548 -8.01 2.64 -32.13
N THR A 549 -7.26 1.72 -32.75
CA THR A 549 -7.50 1.26 -34.13
C THR A 549 -8.19 -0.10 -34.22
N ARG A 550 -7.72 -1.10 -33.45
CA ARG A 550 -8.24 -2.48 -33.47
C ARG A 550 -9.76 -2.58 -33.28
N PRO A 551 -10.43 -1.79 -32.42
CA PRO A 551 -11.88 -1.89 -32.27
C PRO A 551 -12.65 -1.50 -33.54
N TYR A 552 -12.03 -0.79 -34.48
CA TYR A 552 -12.67 -0.27 -35.69
C TYR A 552 -12.16 -0.93 -36.97
N GLU A 553 -11.12 -1.76 -36.91
CA GLU A 553 -10.51 -2.38 -38.09
C GLU A 553 -11.53 -3.24 -38.86
N LEU A 554 -11.54 -3.12 -40.19
CA LEU A 554 -12.37 -3.95 -41.06
C LEU A 554 -11.75 -5.34 -41.24
N ASN A 555 -10.42 -5.40 -41.38
CA ASN A 555 -9.68 -6.64 -41.49
C ASN A 555 -9.14 -7.04 -40.12
N LYS A 556 -9.76 -8.03 -39.48
CA LYS A 556 -9.37 -8.48 -38.14
C LYS A 556 -7.90 -8.91 -38.08
N GLY A 557 -7.16 -8.39 -37.11
CA GLY A 557 -5.75 -8.70 -36.84
C GLY A 557 -4.74 -7.79 -37.54
N GLU A 558 -5.17 -6.88 -38.40
CA GLU A 558 -4.26 -5.97 -39.13
C GLU A 558 -3.54 -5.01 -38.17
N ALA A 559 -4.27 -4.41 -37.21
CA ALA A 559 -3.68 -3.54 -36.19
C ALA A 559 -2.72 -4.30 -35.26
N GLU A 560 -3.04 -5.55 -34.91
CA GLU A 560 -2.21 -6.37 -34.04
C GLU A 560 -0.91 -6.83 -34.74
N ALA A 561 -0.98 -7.15 -36.04
CA ALA A 561 0.21 -7.45 -36.83
C ALA A 561 1.16 -6.24 -36.88
N LEU A 562 0.61 -5.05 -37.14
CA LEU A 562 1.38 -3.80 -37.19
C LEU A 562 2.00 -3.45 -35.81
N PHE A 563 1.23 -3.64 -34.74
CA PHE A 563 1.72 -3.48 -33.38
C PHE A 563 2.94 -4.38 -33.09
N ASN A 564 2.86 -5.67 -33.44
CA ASN A 564 3.96 -6.60 -33.25
C ASN A 564 5.19 -6.23 -34.08
N GLU A 565 5.00 -5.82 -35.35
CA GLU A 565 6.07 -5.36 -36.24
C GLU A 565 6.85 -4.18 -35.61
N TYR A 566 6.13 -3.14 -35.18
CA TYR A 566 6.78 -1.95 -34.61
C TYR A 566 7.39 -2.21 -33.23
N CYS A 567 6.83 -3.12 -32.43
CA CYS A 567 7.47 -3.56 -31.19
C CYS A 567 8.85 -4.17 -31.46
N GLU A 568 8.98 -5.06 -32.46
CA GLU A 568 10.27 -5.65 -32.83
C GLU A 568 11.28 -4.61 -33.34
N GLN A 569 10.80 -3.58 -34.04
CA GLN A 569 11.66 -2.46 -34.46
C GLN A 569 12.15 -1.65 -33.26
N VAL A 570 11.31 -1.40 -32.24
CA VAL A 570 11.74 -0.77 -30.98
C VAL A 570 12.84 -1.60 -30.31
N TYR A 571 12.66 -2.91 -30.18
CA TYR A 571 13.67 -3.79 -29.57
C TYR A 571 14.98 -3.78 -30.37
N THR A 572 14.90 -3.78 -31.70
CA THR A 572 16.08 -3.70 -32.58
C THR A 572 16.86 -2.40 -32.37
N ILE A 573 16.16 -1.26 -32.23
CA ILE A 573 16.80 0.01 -31.89
C ILE A 573 17.52 -0.11 -30.54
N LEU A 574 16.86 -0.64 -29.51
CA LEU A 574 17.43 -0.75 -28.16
C LEU A 574 18.63 -1.71 -28.08
N ARG A 575 18.64 -2.80 -28.88
CA ARG A 575 19.75 -3.75 -28.98
C ARG A 575 21.03 -3.13 -29.52
N HIS A 576 20.91 -2.14 -30.41
CA HIS A 576 22.06 -1.63 -31.17
C HIS A 576 22.40 -0.16 -30.89
N HIS A 577 21.48 0.63 -30.36
CA HIS A 577 21.67 2.07 -30.19
C HIS A 577 22.08 2.45 -28.78
N ARG A 578 23.20 3.16 -28.65
CA ARG A 578 23.63 3.82 -27.42
C ARG A 578 23.79 5.31 -27.67
N PHE A 579 23.10 6.13 -26.87
CA PHE A 579 23.17 7.57 -26.99
C PHE A 579 24.28 8.20 -26.12
N MET A 580 24.72 9.39 -26.52
CA MET A 580 25.68 10.21 -25.76
C MET A 580 24.96 11.01 -24.68
N TRP A 581 25.58 11.21 -23.51
CA TRP A 581 24.95 11.95 -22.40
C TRP A 581 24.48 13.36 -22.78
N LEU A 582 25.29 14.09 -23.57
CA LEU A 582 24.95 15.43 -24.08
C LEU A 582 23.68 15.46 -24.95
N SER A 583 23.26 14.31 -25.50
CA SER A 583 22.04 14.21 -26.30
C SER A 583 20.75 14.21 -25.48
N LEU A 584 20.84 14.05 -24.15
CA LEU A 584 19.72 14.24 -23.22
C LEU A 584 19.26 15.70 -23.22
N LEU A 585 20.21 16.64 -23.14
CA LEU A 585 19.94 18.09 -23.10
C LEU A 585 19.23 18.60 -24.37
N THR A 586 19.45 17.93 -25.50
CA THR A 586 18.90 18.34 -26.80
C THR A 586 17.72 17.47 -27.25
N GLY A 587 17.33 16.46 -26.46
CA GLY A 587 16.30 15.48 -26.84
C GLY A 587 16.67 14.61 -28.06
N ARG A 588 17.93 14.65 -28.53
CA ARG A 588 18.40 13.91 -29.71
C ARG A 588 18.45 12.41 -29.49
N HIS A 589 18.58 11.95 -28.24
CA HIS A 589 18.54 10.53 -27.89
C HIS A 589 17.21 9.86 -28.27
N LEU A 590 16.10 10.61 -28.23
CA LEU A 590 14.77 10.10 -28.62
C LEU A 590 14.57 10.03 -30.14
N LYS A 591 15.46 10.62 -30.96
CA LYS A 591 15.24 10.76 -32.41
C LYS A 591 14.88 9.43 -33.11
N PRO A 592 15.55 8.29 -32.85
CA PRO A 592 15.19 7.02 -33.47
C PRO A 592 13.76 6.58 -33.13
N LEU A 593 13.36 6.69 -31.86
CA LEU A 593 12.02 6.33 -31.39
C LEU A 593 10.95 7.28 -31.94
N LYS A 594 11.22 8.59 -31.99
CA LYS A 594 10.30 9.58 -32.57
C LYS A 594 9.97 9.28 -34.04
N LEU A 595 11.00 8.98 -34.84
CA LEU A 595 10.82 8.64 -36.25
C LEU A 595 10.00 7.36 -36.42
N LEU A 596 10.30 6.34 -35.62
CA LEU A 596 9.54 5.08 -35.61
C LEU A 596 8.08 5.31 -35.23
N LEU A 597 7.80 6.05 -34.15
CA LEU A 597 6.44 6.32 -33.69
C LEU A 597 5.64 7.18 -34.67
N THR A 598 6.29 8.12 -35.36
CA THR A 598 5.64 8.92 -36.42
C THR A 598 5.21 8.01 -37.57
N ALA A 599 6.11 7.15 -38.05
CA ALA A 599 5.81 6.19 -39.11
C ALA A 599 4.72 5.18 -38.67
N ALA A 600 4.77 4.71 -37.42
CA ALA A 600 3.75 3.84 -36.86
C ALA A 600 2.38 4.53 -36.86
N ALA A 601 2.29 5.76 -36.36
CA ALA A 601 1.05 6.52 -36.34
C ALA A 601 0.43 6.70 -37.74
N GLU A 602 1.25 6.99 -38.75
CA GLU A 602 0.81 7.09 -40.15
C GLU A 602 0.28 5.75 -40.69
N ARG A 603 0.97 4.64 -40.37
CA ARG A 603 0.57 3.29 -40.80
C ARG A 603 -0.71 2.84 -40.11
N PHE A 604 -0.85 3.06 -38.81
CA PHE A 604 -2.08 2.77 -38.07
C PHE A 604 -3.26 3.59 -38.59
N ALA A 605 -3.04 4.87 -38.91
CA ALA A 605 -4.07 5.74 -39.50
C ALA A 605 -4.50 5.30 -40.91
N SER A 606 -3.69 4.49 -41.60
CA SER A 606 -4.02 3.96 -42.93
C SER A 606 -4.84 2.67 -42.91
N ILE A 607 -5.03 2.04 -41.73
CA ILE A 607 -5.83 0.82 -41.60
C ILE A 607 -7.29 1.12 -41.96
N PRO A 608 -7.94 0.32 -42.84
CA PRO A 608 -9.34 0.49 -43.14
C PRO A 608 -10.22 0.30 -41.89
N CYS A 609 -10.94 1.34 -41.48
CA CYS A 609 -11.82 1.32 -40.32
C CYS A 609 -13.29 1.55 -40.70
N GLY A 610 -14.22 0.88 -40.00
CA GLY A 610 -15.65 1.09 -40.15
C GLY A 610 -16.14 2.37 -39.45
N ASN A 611 -17.08 3.10 -40.07
CA ASN A 611 -17.59 4.39 -39.56
C ASN A 611 -18.81 4.28 -38.61
N ASP A 612 -19.37 3.09 -38.40
CA ASP A 612 -20.79 2.99 -38.06
C ASP A 612 -21.14 2.91 -36.57
N GLN A 613 -20.19 2.88 -35.62
CA GLN A 613 -20.56 2.85 -34.20
C GLN A 613 -19.65 3.72 -33.33
N LEU A 614 -20.27 4.75 -32.74
CA LEU A 614 -19.68 5.50 -31.63
C LEU A 614 -19.50 4.55 -30.43
N ARG A 615 -18.26 4.16 -30.16
CA ARG A 615 -17.92 3.32 -29.00
C ARG A 615 -17.64 4.19 -27.77
N PRO A 616 -18.14 3.85 -26.57
CA PRO A 616 -17.70 4.53 -25.34
C PRO A 616 -16.23 4.20 -25.06
N LYS A 617 -15.43 5.19 -24.63
CA LYS A 617 -14.09 4.94 -24.11
C LYS A 617 -14.19 4.52 -22.65
N ILE A 618 -13.63 3.36 -22.33
CA ILE A 618 -13.58 2.78 -20.99
C ILE A 618 -12.15 2.85 -20.47
N MET A 619 -11.96 3.52 -19.35
CA MET A 619 -10.65 3.59 -18.69
C MET A 619 -10.37 2.26 -17.99
N LEU A 620 -9.23 1.64 -18.29
CA LEU A 620 -8.78 0.43 -17.60
C LEU A 620 -7.60 0.79 -16.69
N ALA A 621 -7.84 0.75 -15.38
CA ALA A 621 -6.87 1.06 -14.33
C ALA A 621 -6.85 -0.05 -13.26
N GLY A 622 -6.10 0.13 -12.17
CA GLY A 622 -5.94 -0.88 -11.12
C GLY A 622 -4.51 -1.38 -10.97
N GLU A 623 -4.37 -2.59 -10.42
CA GLU A 623 -3.09 -3.24 -10.10
C GLU A 623 -2.19 -3.37 -11.34
N PHE A 624 -0.94 -2.93 -11.18
CA PHE A 624 0.02 -2.74 -12.26
C PHE A 624 0.23 -3.97 -13.14
N TYR A 625 0.37 -5.15 -12.54
CA TYR A 625 0.62 -6.37 -13.31
C TYR A 625 -0.68 -6.86 -13.94
N VAL A 626 -1.76 -6.93 -13.17
CA VAL A 626 -3.05 -7.47 -13.65
C VAL A 626 -3.61 -6.63 -14.80
N ARG A 627 -3.48 -5.31 -14.77
CA ARG A 627 -3.99 -4.45 -15.86
C ARG A 627 -3.26 -4.62 -17.19
N LEU A 628 -2.03 -5.12 -17.16
CA LEU A 628 -1.19 -5.25 -18.36
C LEU A 628 -1.07 -6.69 -18.89
N ASP A 629 -1.08 -7.69 -18.01
CA ASP A 629 -0.96 -9.10 -18.39
C ASP A 629 -2.32 -9.70 -18.74
N ASP A 630 -2.49 -10.03 -20.03
CA ASP A 630 -3.69 -10.61 -20.63
C ASP A 630 -4.06 -11.97 -20.04
N ARG A 631 -3.08 -12.78 -19.61
CA ARG A 631 -3.33 -14.05 -18.90
C ARG A 631 -3.94 -13.82 -17.51
N CYS A 632 -3.46 -12.81 -16.79
CA CYS A 632 -3.93 -12.43 -15.46
C CYS A 632 -5.36 -11.88 -15.49
N ASN A 633 -5.65 -10.97 -16.42
CA ASN A 633 -6.96 -10.33 -16.54
C ASN A 633 -7.93 -11.06 -17.49
N GLN A 634 -7.54 -12.23 -18.01
CA GLN A 634 -8.37 -13.07 -18.88
C GLN A 634 -8.84 -12.30 -20.13
N ASP A 635 -7.92 -11.61 -20.79
CA ASP A 635 -8.17 -10.83 -22.01
C ASP A 635 -9.26 -9.74 -21.85
N ILE A 636 -9.35 -9.07 -20.70
CA ILE A 636 -10.41 -8.08 -20.42
C ILE A 636 -10.53 -6.99 -21.51
N ILE A 637 -9.40 -6.60 -22.12
CA ILE A 637 -9.39 -5.61 -23.20
C ILE A 637 -10.16 -6.12 -24.42
N LYS A 638 -9.97 -7.38 -24.82
CA LYS A 638 -10.72 -7.96 -25.94
C LYS A 638 -12.20 -8.08 -25.61
N GLN A 639 -12.54 -8.47 -24.37
CA GLN A 639 -13.93 -8.52 -23.91
C GLN A 639 -14.61 -7.15 -23.98
N LEU A 640 -13.92 -6.07 -23.60
CA LEU A 640 -14.41 -4.69 -23.72
C LEU A 640 -14.64 -4.29 -25.18
N GLU A 641 -13.72 -4.66 -26.07
CA GLU A 641 -13.82 -4.37 -27.51
C GLU A 641 -14.96 -5.15 -28.18
N GLU A 642 -15.16 -6.40 -27.80
CA GLU A 642 -16.29 -7.24 -28.24
C GLU A 642 -17.64 -6.71 -27.78
N ALA A 643 -17.71 -6.19 -26.54
CA ALA A 643 -18.90 -5.53 -26.01
C ALA A 643 -19.20 -4.16 -26.67
N GLY A 644 -18.33 -3.70 -27.58
CA GLY A 644 -18.51 -2.46 -28.34
C GLY A 644 -17.86 -1.24 -27.69
N GLY A 645 -16.92 -1.42 -26.76
CA GLY A 645 -16.11 -0.38 -26.16
C GLY A 645 -14.81 -0.08 -26.92
N GLU A 646 -14.17 1.03 -26.56
CA GLU A 646 -12.77 1.37 -26.87
C GLU A 646 -12.02 1.52 -25.54
N VAL A 647 -10.79 1.02 -25.42
CA VAL A 647 -10.08 0.97 -24.14
C VAL A 647 -9.04 2.10 -24.02
N SER A 648 -9.06 2.82 -22.90
CA SER A 648 -7.96 3.69 -22.46
C SER A 648 -7.20 3.02 -21.32
N LEU A 649 -6.22 2.19 -21.69
CA LEU A 649 -5.34 1.48 -20.77
C LEU A 649 -4.41 2.46 -20.05
N ALA A 650 -4.31 2.36 -18.72
CA ALA A 650 -3.29 3.05 -17.94
C ALA A 650 -1.88 2.53 -18.33
N PRO A 651 -0.98 3.39 -18.84
CA PRO A 651 0.32 2.97 -19.35
C PRO A 651 1.20 2.25 -18.31
N ALA A 652 2.13 1.40 -18.75
CA ALA A 652 3.12 0.81 -17.86
C ALA A 652 4.07 1.88 -17.29
N THR A 653 4.40 2.90 -18.08
CA THR A 653 5.29 4.00 -17.66
C THR A 653 4.69 4.91 -16.58
N GLU A 654 3.37 4.92 -16.40
CA GLU A 654 2.66 5.70 -15.38
C GLU A 654 3.26 5.46 -13.97
N PHE A 655 3.53 4.20 -13.63
CA PHE A 655 4.13 3.82 -12.35
C PHE A 655 5.49 4.48 -12.12
N PHE A 656 6.32 4.56 -13.17
CA PHE A 656 7.67 5.12 -13.08
C PHE A 656 7.64 6.65 -13.03
N ILE A 657 6.77 7.28 -13.81
CA ILE A 657 6.58 8.74 -13.82
C ILE A 657 6.08 9.20 -12.44
N TYR A 658 5.03 8.55 -11.93
CA TYR A 658 4.49 8.88 -10.61
C TYR A 658 5.50 8.59 -9.49
N SER A 659 6.29 7.52 -9.61
CA SER A 659 7.38 7.23 -8.66
C SER A 659 8.49 8.27 -8.69
N ALA A 660 8.86 8.78 -9.88
CA ALA A 660 9.82 9.88 -10.02
C ALA A 660 9.31 11.15 -9.33
N TYR A 661 8.03 11.48 -9.55
CA TYR A 661 7.34 12.59 -8.90
C TYR A 661 7.30 12.45 -7.37
N ALA A 662 6.87 11.28 -6.86
CA ALA A 662 6.81 11.01 -5.43
C ALA A 662 8.20 11.10 -4.76
N ASN A 663 9.25 10.61 -5.44
CA ASN A 663 10.62 10.72 -4.95
C ASN A 663 11.15 12.16 -4.97
N TYR A 664 10.84 12.93 -6.01
CA TYR A 664 11.15 14.37 -6.08
C TYR A 664 10.51 15.13 -4.90
N ARG A 665 9.22 14.90 -4.67
CA ARG A 665 8.48 15.51 -3.56
C ARG A 665 9.10 15.16 -2.21
N LYS A 666 9.35 13.88 -1.97
CA LYS A 666 9.98 13.41 -0.74
C LYS A 666 11.38 14.00 -0.53
N ALA A 667 12.19 14.07 -1.58
CA ALA A 667 13.53 14.67 -1.49
C ALA A 667 13.48 16.18 -1.21
N LYS A 668 12.47 16.88 -1.75
CA LYS A 668 12.21 18.28 -1.45
C LYS A 668 11.80 18.47 0.01
N GLU A 669 10.86 17.68 0.51
CA GLU A 669 10.39 17.72 1.91
C GLU A 669 11.53 17.38 2.90
N ASP A 670 12.33 16.34 2.61
CA ASP A 670 13.47 15.97 3.45
C ASP A 670 14.53 17.10 3.51
N TYR A 671 14.76 17.80 2.39
CA TYR A 671 15.66 18.95 2.35
C TYR A 671 15.10 20.16 3.12
N GLU A 672 13.82 20.47 2.96
CA GLU A 672 13.14 21.53 3.71
C GLU A 672 13.17 21.27 5.23
N PHE A 673 13.12 19.99 5.63
CA PHE A 673 13.21 19.58 7.03
C PHE A 673 14.62 19.71 7.63
N LYS A 674 15.65 19.12 6.98
CA LYS A 674 17.01 19.03 7.57
C LYS A 674 18.00 20.08 7.06
N GLY A 675 17.74 20.70 5.91
CA GLY A 675 18.58 21.77 5.35
C GLY A 675 20.01 21.37 4.95
N SER A 676 20.32 20.09 4.71
CA SER A 676 21.70 19.65 4.46
C SER A 676 22.11 19.73 2.97
N LEU A 677 23.40 19.96 2.71
CA LEU A 677 23.98 19.99 1.36
C LEU A 677 23.76 18.66 0.60
N ALA A 678 23.92 17.53 1.27
CA ALA A 678 23.68 16.21 0.66
C ALA A 678 22.21 16.06 0.21
N LEU A 679 21.27 16.55 1.01
CA LEU A 679 19.84 16.53 0.67
C LEU A 679 19.52 17.54 -0.44
N TYR A 680 20.20 18.68 -0.51
CA TYR A 680 20.10 19.60 -1.64
C TYR A 680 20.50 18.95 -2.96
N PHE A 681 21.65 18.26 -3.00
CA PHE A 681 22.09 17.53 -4.19
C PHE A 681 21.12 16.40 -4.54
N LYS A 682 20.62 15.66 -3.55
CA LYS A 682 19.60 14.62 -3.74
C LYS A 682 18.33 15.20 -4.37
N LYS A 683 17.81 16.31 -3.82
CA LYS A 683 16.67 17.05 -4.37
C LYS A 683 16.93 17.48 -5.82
N LEU A 684 18.09 18.05 -6.11
CA LEU A 684 18.45 18.47 -7.46
C LEU A 684 18.44 17.28 -8.44
N CYS A 685 19.04 16.16 -8.07
CA CYS A 685 19.03 14.94 -8.87
C CYS A 685 17.60 14.48 -9.20
N TYR A 686 16.73 14.36 -8.19
CA TYR A 686 15.34 13.96 -8.44
C TYR A 686 14.53 15.01 -9.21
N THR A 687 14.87 16.31 -9.09
CA THR A 687 14.26 17.37 -9.91
C THR A 687 14.60 17.16 -11.38
N VAL A 688 15.86 16.85 -11.70
CA VAL A 688 16.29 16.57 -13.07
C VAL A 688 15.63 15.29 -13.61
N VAL A 689 15.55 14.23 -12.80
CA VAL A 689 14.87 12.99 -13.19
C VAL A 689 13.38 13.24 -13.48
N ASN A 690 12.66 13.95 -12.60
CA ASN A 690 11.25 14.27 -12.80
C ASN A 690 11.02 15.15 -14.04
N TRP A 691 11.92 16.11 -14.28
CA TRP A 691 11.88 16.92 -15.51
C TRP A 691 12.09 16.08 -16.76
N LEU A 692 13.09 15.19 -16.74
CA LEU A 692 13.44 14.34 -17.89
C LEU A 692 12.27 13.40 -18.25
N THR A 693 11.66 12.74 -17.26
CA THR A 693 10.53 11.85 -17.50
C THR A 693 9.37 12.58 -18.19
N HIS A 694 9.02 13.78 -17.71
CA HIS A 694 7.92 14.54 -18.30
C HIS A 694 8.26 15.10 -19.69
N HIS A 695 9.51 15.53 -19.88
CA HIS A 695 9.99 16.02 -21.16
C HIS A 695 9.98 14.92 -22.23
N ASP A 696 10.46 13.73 -21.90
CA ASP A 696 10.58 12.62 -22.84
C ASP A 696 9.20 12.01 -23.16
N GLU A 697 8.32 11.88 -22.16
CA GLU A 697 6.88 11.57 -22.34
C GLU A 697 6.23 12.49 -23.35
N HIS A 698 6.26 13.81 -23.09
CA HIS A 698 5.66 14.79 -23.96
C HIS A 698 6.20 14.69 -25.40
N HIS A 699 7.51 14.49 -25.55
CA HIS A 699 8.15 14.43 -26.84
C HIS A 699 7.82 13.19 -27.67
N LEU A 700 7.68 12.01 -27.05
CA LEU A 700 7.25 10.81 -27.74
C LEU A 700 5.74 10.88 -28.05
N GLU A 701 4.92 11.39 -27.14
CA GLU A 701 3.49 11.62 -27.38
C GLU A 701 3.25 12.56 -28.57
N GLN A 702 3.99 13.68 -28.67
CA GLN A 702 3.87 14.59 -29.82
C GLN A 702 4.18 13.91 -31.16
N SER A 703 5.02 12.86 -31.16
CA SER A 703 5.39 12.13 -32.40
C SER A 703 4.24 11.26 -32.91
N ALA A 704 3.30 10.89 -32.04
CA ALA A 704 2.12 10.09 -32.35
C ALA A 704 0.83 10.92 -32.46
N LYS A 705 0.93 12.25 -32.37
CA LYS A 705 -0.22 13.17 -32.26
C LYS A 705 -1.19 13.12 -33.44
N SER A 706 -0.71 12.76 -34.64
CA SER A 706 -1.56 12.61 -35.83
C SER A 706 -2.70 11.61 -35.61
N LEU A 707 -2.47 10.57 -34.81
CA LEU A 707 -3.45 9.54 -34.47
C LEU A 707 -4.00 9.70 -33.05
N LEU A 708 -3.13 9.99 -32.07
CA LEU A 708 -3.45 9.96 -30.63
C LEU A 708 -3.93 11.32 -30.07
N HIS A 709 -4.39 12.25 -30.91
CA HIS A 709 -4.83 13.57 -30.44
C HIS A 709 -5.94 13.47 -29.39
N GLY A 710 -5.77 14.12 -28.23
CA GLY A 710 -6.72 14.06 -27.11
C GLY A 710 -6.56 12.82 -26.21
N GLY A 711 -5.60 11.94 -26.50
CA GLY A 711 -5.23 10.76 -25.73
C GLY A 711 -3.98 10.93 -24.85
N GLU A 712 -3.57 12.17 -24.60
CA GLU A 712 -2.41 12.50 -23.74
C GLU A 712 -2.66 12.09 -22.29
N GLU A 713 -1.66 11.53 -21.61
CA GLU A 713 -1.79 11.21 -20.19
C GLU A 713 -1.82 12.48 -19.31
N PRO A 714 -2.54 12.45 -18.17
CA PRO A 714 -2.46 13.52 -17.17
C PRO A 714 -1.09 13.52 -16.49
N ALA A 715 -0.58 14.71 -16.15
CA ALA A 715 0.67 14.83 -15.43
C ALA A 715 0.56 14.23 -14.01
N ALA A 716 1.68 13.79 -13.42
CA ALA A 716 1.70 13.22 -12.07
C ALA A 716 1.14 14.18 -11.00
N GLU A 717 1.36 15.49 -11.15
CA GLU A 717 0.77 16.54 -10.32
C GLU A 717 -0.77 16.58 -10.43
N GLU A 718 -1.31 16.38 -11.62
CA GLU A 718 -2.75 16.36 -11.89
C GLU A 718 -3.38 15.10 -11.27
N ILE A 719 -2.77 13.93 -11.49
CA ILE A 719 -3.15 12.66 -10.83
C ILE A 719 -3.17 12.84 -9.31
N ARG A 720 -2.12 13.45 -8.74
CA ARG A 720 -2.03 13.71 -7.29
C ARG A 720 -3.15 14.63 -6.79
N LYS A 721 -3.49 15.66 -7.55
CA LYS A 721 -4.57 16.60 -7.22
C LYS A 721 -5.94 15.91 -7.19
N HIS A 722 -6.24 15.07 -8.17
CA HIS A 722 -7.50 14.34 -8.23
C HIS A 722 -7.62 13.21 -7.18
N SER A 723 -6.49 12.69 -6.70
CA SER A 723 -6.48 11.64 -5.66
C SER A 723 -6.43 12.17 -4.22
N GLU A 724 -6.21 13.47 -3.98
CA GLU A 724 -5.90 14.01 -2.64
C GLU A 724 -7.01 13.85 -1.60
N LYS A 725 -8.26 13.83 -2.06
CA LYS A 725 -9.43 13.57 -1.24
C LYS A 725 -9.48 12.13 -0.73
N TYR A 726 -8.90 11.20 -1.50
CA TYR A 726 -9.08 9.77 -1.34
C TYR A 726 -7.85 9.07 -0.78
N ILE A 727 -6.68 9.54 -1.18
CA ILE A 727 -5.41 8.89 -0.92
C ILE A 727 -4.47 9.87 -0.22
N PRO A 728 -3.84 9.47 0.89
CA PRO A 728 -2.88 10.31 1.60
C PRO A 728 -1.68 10.73 0.75
N GLU A 729 -1.15 11.89 1.09
CA GLU A 729 -0.15 12.59 0.28
C GLU A 729 1.14 11.82 -0.02
N HIS A 730 1.57 11.02 0.93
CA HIS A 730 2.84 10.30 0.92
C HIS A 730 2.69 8.87 0.38
N THR A 731 1.46 8.44 0.11
CA THR A 731 1.18 7.13 -0.44
C THR A 731 1.63 7.14 -1.89
N ALA A 732 2.62 6.30 -2.18
CA ALA A 732 3.04 5.97 -3.53
C ALA A 732 2.48 4.61 -3.93
N GLY A 733 2.60 4.27 -5.22
CA GLY A 733 2.08 3.03 -5.77
C GLY A 733 0.74 3.25 -6.48
N GLU A 734 -0.06 2.19 -6.53
CA GLU A 734 -1.25 2.08 -7.39
C GLU A 734 -2.44 2.99 -7.02
N PRO A 735 -2.85 3.13 -5.74
CA PRO A 735 -4.08 3.85 -5.40
C PRO A 735 -4.18 5.30 -5.92
N PRO A 736 -3.16 6.18 -5.77
CA PRO A 736 -3.27 7.53 -6.27
C PRO A 736 -3.32 7.58 -7.80
N MET A 737 -2.67 6.64 -8.49
CA MET A 737 -2.70 6.55 -9.95
C MET A 737 -4.09 6.13 -10.43
N THR A 738 -4.68 5.09 -9.85
CA THR A 738 -6.00 4.60 -10.28
C THR A 738 -7.11 5.61 -10.07
N ILE A 739 -7.22 6.20 -8.87
CA ILE A 739 -8.23 7.22 -8.59
C ILE A 739 -7.90 8.52 -9.33
N GLY A 740 -6.65 8.96 -9.24
CA GLY A 740 -6.21 10.26 -9.76
C GLY A 740 -6.27 10.34 -11.28
N ARG A 741 -5.79 9.31 -12.00
CA ARG A 741 -5.89 9.24 -13.46
C ARG A 741 -7.34 9.22 -13.91
N THR A 742 -8.17 8.40 -13.28
CA THR A 742 -9.60 8.33 -13.61
C THR A 742 -10.29 9.68 -13.41
N GLY A 743 -10.01 10.37 -12.30
CA GLY A 743 -10.52 11.71 -12.04
C GLY A 743 -10.03 12.78 -13.03
N ALA A 744 -8.77 12.70 -13.47
CA ALA A 744 -8.17 13.64 -14.41
C ALA A 744 -8.62 13.44 -15.87
N LEU A 745 -8.91 12.19 -16.25
CA LEU A 745 -9.45 11.85 -17.56
C LEU A 745 -10.97 11.97 -17.64
N ALA A 746 -11.65 12.02 -16.49
CA ALA A 746 -13.09 12.23 -16.44
C ALA A 746 -13.50 13.52 -17.17
N GLY A 747 -14.49 13.42 -18.05
CA GLY A 747 -14.97 14.55 -18.85
C GLY A 747 -14.18 14.84 -20.12
N ARG A 748 -13.06 14.14 -20.39
CA ARG A 748 -12.43 14.16 -21.71
C ARG A 748 -13.28 13.42 -22.74
N ASP A 749 -13.01 13.64 -24.03
CA ASP A 749 -13.84 13.15 -25.12
C ASP A 749 -14.09 11.64 -25.04
N ARG A 750 -15.37 11.27 -25.09
CA ARG A 750 -15.89 9.88 -25.07
C ARG A 750 -15.55 9.03 -23.83
N MET A 751 -14.88 9.57 -22.81
CA MET A 751 -14.64 8.86 -21.54
C MET A 751 -15.96 8.67 -20.79
N ALA A 752 -16.44 7.43 -20.76
CA ALA A 752 -17.82 7.12 -20.35
C ALA A 752 -17.95 6.02 -19.29
N GLY A 753 -16.84 5.40 -18.86
CA GLY A 753 -16.81 4.44 -17.77
C GLY A 753 -15.38 4.07 -17.37
N ALA A 754 -15.22 3.41 -16.23
CA ALA A 754 -13.93 2.89 -15.76
C ALA A 754 -14.06 1.46 -15.19
N ILE A 755 -13.00 0.66 -15.37
CA ILE A 755 -12.80 -0.63 -14.72
C ILE A 755 -11.51 -0.59 -13.93
N PHE A 756 -11.59 -0.97 -12.66
CA PHE A 756 -10.43 -1.18 -11.80
C PHE A 756 -10.18 -2.68 -11.66
N VAL A 757 -9.02 -3.16 -12.07
CA VAL A 757 -8.65 -4.58 -11.95
C VAL A 757 -7.69 -4.82 -10.79
N GLY A 758 -7.81 -5.97 -10.13
CA GLY A 758 -6.87 -6.35 -9.10
C GLY A 758 -6.83 -7.86 -8.88
N PRO A 759 -5.74 -8.40 -8.31
CA PRO A 759 -5.76 -9.79 -7.86
C PRO A 759 -6.63 -9.91 -6.60
N PHE A 760 -7.24 -11.08 -6.40
CA PHE A 760 -8.00 -11.37 -5.19
C PHE A 760 -7.16 -11.09 -3.93
N THR A 761 -7.77 -10.53 -2.87
CA THR A 761 -7.12 -10.05 -1.62
C THR A 761 -6.14 -8.86 -1.76
N CYS A 762 -6.11 -8.15 -2.89
CA CYS A 762 -5.23 -6.98 -3.06
C CYS A 762 -5.63 -5.82 -2.13
N LEU A 763 -4.76 -5.48 -1.16
CA LEU A 763 -5.05 -4.43 -0.17
C LEU A 763 -5.14 -3.02 -0.79
N PRO A 764 -4.23 -2.59 -1.69
CA PRO A 764 -4.38 -1.29 -2.35
C PRO A 764 -5.67 -1.19 -3.16
N ALA A 765 -6.04 -2.25 -3.88
CA ALA A 765 -7.26 -2.27 -4.68
C ALA A 765 -8.53 -2.17 -3.81
N SER A 766 -8.58 -2.82 -2.64
CA SER A 766 -9.74 -2.69 -1.74
C SER A 766 -9.89 -1.27 -1.17
N VAL A 767 -8.78 -0.53 -0.96
CA VAL A 767 -8.83 0.90 -0.57
C VAL A 767 -9.43 1.76 -1.69
N VAL A 768 -9.12 1.44 -2.94
CA VAL A 768 -9.70 2.11 -4.11
C VAL A 768 -11.19 1.76 -4.23
N GLU A 769 -11.54 0.47 -4.14
CA GLU A 769 -12.91 -0.02 -4.23
C GLU A 769 -13.82 0.60 -3.15
N ALA A 770 -13.35 0.71 -1.91
CA ALA A 770 -14.11 1.30 -0.80
C ALA A 770 -14.55 2.76 -1.08
N GLN A 771 -13.84 3.44 -1.97
CA GLN A 771 -14.07 4.85 -2.31
C GLN A 771 -14.63 5.02 -3.73
N GLN A 772 -14.81 3.93 -4.49
CA GLN A 772 -15.21 3.97 -5.90
C GLN A 772 -16.58 4.61 -6.11
N GLY A 773 -17.53 4.37 -5.18
CA GLY A 773 -18.88 4.92 -5.27
C GLY A 773 -18.89 6.45 -5.14
N VAL A 774 -18.09 6.98 -4.21
CA VAL A 774 -17.91 8.44 -4.04
C VAL A 774 -17.29 9.04 -5.29
N LEU A 775 -16.22 8.43 -5.81
CA LEU A 775 -15.57 8.87 -7.05
C LEU A 775 -16.56 8.87 -8.22
N SER A 776 -17.23 7.75 -8.48
CA SER A 776 -18.23 7.56 -9.55
C SER A 776 -19.30 8.65 -9.53
N ASN A 777 -19.85 8.96 -8.35
CA ASN A 777 -20.86 10.00 -8.17
C ASN A 777 -20.31 11.41 -8.46
N GLU A 778 -19.07 11.71 -8.08
CA GLU A 778 -18.45 13.01 -8.34
C GLU A 778 -18.17 13.26 -9.81
N ILE A 779 -17.64 12.24 -10.51
CA ILE A 779 -17.22 12.38 -11.91
C ILE A 779 -18.36 12.07 -12.90
N GLY A 780 -19.45 11.47 -12.44
CA GLY A 780 -20.65 11.19 -13.22
C GLY A 780 -20.46 10.15 -14.32
N ILE A 781 -19.61 9.14 -14.08
CA ILE A 781 -19.44 7.96 -14.95
C ILE A 781 -19.43 6.67 -14.10
N PRO A 782 -19.97 5.55 -14.63
CA PRO A 782 -19.98 4.30 -13.90
C PRO A 782 -18.57 3.72 -13.76
N ILE A 783 -18.29 3.15 -12.58
CA ILE A 783 -17.03 2.50 -12.22
C ILE A 783 -17.35 1.13 -11.63
N ILE A 784 -16.64 0.10 -12.07
CA ILE A 784 -16.69 -1.24 -11.45
C ILE A 784 -15.29 -1.73 -11.11
N SER A 785 -15.19 -2.59 -10.10
CA SER A 785 -13.97 -3.32 -9.74
C SER A 785 -14.09 -4.79 -10.15
N VAL A 786 -13.04 -5.36 -10.74
CA VAL A 786 -12.99 -6.76 -11.20
C VAL A 786 -11.77 -7.46 -10.62
N TYR A 787 -12.00 -8.53 -9.85
CA TYR A 787 -10.95 -9.29 -9.18
C TYR A 787 -10.62 -10.62 -9.86
N TYR A 788 -9.33 -10.94 -9.90
CA TYR A 788 -8.78 -12.14 -10.54
C TYR A 788 -8.02 -13.03 -9.55
N ASP A 789 -8.33 -14.33 -9.56
CA ASP A 789 -7.77 -15.38 -8.70
C ASP A 789 -7.09 -16.51 -9.51
N GLY A 790 -7.08 -16.37 -10.83
CA GLY A 790 -6.54 -17.35 -11.77
C GLY A 790 -7.55 -18.42 -12.20
N ARG A 791 -8.82 -18.32 -11.78
CA ARG A 791 -9.90 -19.22 -12.22
C ARG A 791 -10.82 -18.52 -13.20
N GLU A 792 -11.34 -19.23 -14.19
CA GLU A 792 -12.33 -18.68 -15.11
C GLU A 792 -13.64 -18.39 -14.37
N ASN A 793 -14.27 -17.25 -14.66
CA ASN A 793 -15.53 -16.85 -14.07
C ASN A 793 -16.42 -16.21 -15.13
N THR A 794 -17.48 -16.91 -15.52
CA THR A 794 -18.41 -16.47 -16.56
C THR A 794 -19.12 -15.15 -16.23
N ASN A 795 -19.31 -14.83 -14.94
CA ASN A 795 -19.99 -13.61 -14.52
C ASN A 795 -19.16 -12.35 -14.82
N ARG A 796 -17.83 -12.46 -14.99
CA ARG A 796 -16.96 -11.30 -15.28
C ARG A 796 -17.31 -10.65 -16.62
N TYR A 797 -17.57 -11.45 -17.66
CA TYR A 797 -17.96 -10.94 -18.97
C TYR A 797 -19.28 -10.15 -18.91
N GLU A 798 -20.25 -10.64 -18.14
CA GLU A 798 -21.52 -9.94 -17.94
C GLU A 798 -21.35 -8.59 -17.23
N PHE A 799 -20.47 -8.51 -16.22
CA PHE A 799 -20.16 -7.23 -15.57
C PHE A 799 -19.51 -6.23 -16.53
N VAL A 800 -18.55 -6.68 -17.32
CA VAL A 800 -17.87 -5.86 -18.34
C VAL A 800 -18.87 -5.36 -19.38
N SER A 801 -19.70 -6.27 -19.93
CA SER A 801 -20.69 -5.95 -20.95
C SER A 801 -21.77 -4.99 -20.44
N SER A 802 -22.22 -5.18 -19.19
CA SER A 802 -23.18 -4.29 -18.53
C SER A 802 -22.62 -2.87 -18.36
N LEU A 803 -21.35 -2.73 -17.96
CA LEU A 803 -20.70 -1.41 -17.88
C LEU A 803 -20.64 -0.74 -19.25
N VAL A 804 -20.20 -1.45 -20.29
CA VAL A 804 -20.10 -0.90 -21.65
C VAL A 804 -21.47 -0.44 -22.15
N PHE A 805 -22.51 -1.22 -21.88
CA PHE A 805 -23.89 -0.84 -22.17
C PHE A 805 -24.29 0.45 -21.46
N GLN A 806 -24.07 0.56 -20.15
CA GLN A 806 -24.37 1.78 -19.37
C GLN A 806 -23.59 3.00 -19.86
N ALA A 807 -22.29 2.82 -20.15
CA ALA A 807 -21.43 3.86 -20.69
C ALA A 807 -21.94 4.36 -22.06
N LYS A 808 -22.40 3.45 -22.93
CA LYS A 808 -23.01 3.80 -24.21
C LYS A 808 -24.30 4.60 -24.05
N GLN A 809 -25.18 4.21 -23.11
CA GLN A 809 -26.40 4.97 -22.81
C GLN A 809 -26.09 6.38 -22.32
N ASN A 810 -25.11 6.54 -21.42
CA ASN A 810 -24.66 7.84 -20.91
C ASN A 810 -24.07 8.73 -22.02
N LEU A 811 -23.38 8.14 -22.99
CA LEU A 811 -22.83 8.87 -24.13
C LEU A 811 -23.93 9.35 -25.09
N ILE A 812 -24.96 8.54 -25.32
CA ILE A 812 -26.13 8.88 -26.15
C ILE A 812 -26.97 9.98 -25.48
N SER A 813 -27.26 9.85 -24.19
CA SER A 813 -28.08 10.82 -23.45
C SER A 813 -27.44 12.21 -23.41
N LYS A 814 -26.12 12.29 -23.19
CA LYS A 814 -25.35 13.56 -23.26
C LYS A 814 -25.42 14.22 -24.66
N ARG A 815 -25.61 13.46 -25.73
CA ARG A 815 -25.78 13.98 -27.11
C ARG A 815 -27.23 14.35 -27.45
N GLN A 816 -28.22 13.73 -26.81
CA GLN A 816 -29.65 13.95 -27.09
C GLN A 816 -30.24 15.16 -26.36
N ILE A 817 -29.57 15.75 -25.37
CA ILE A 817 -29.94 17.06 -24.81
C ILE A 817 -29.57 18.12 -25.86
N PRO A 818 -30.54 18.76 -26.54
CA PRO A 818 -30.21 19.86 -27.45
C PRO A 818 -29.65 21.01 -26.62
N MET A 819 -28.68 21.76 -27.17
CA MET A 819 -28.39 23.13 -26.72
C MET A 819 -29.62 24.01 -26.98
N ALA A 820 -30.66 23.84 -26.18
CA ALA A 820 -31.85 24.68 -26.16
C ALA A 820 -31.75 25.55 -24.89
N SER A 821 -31.61 26.85 -25.13
CA SER A 821 -31.48 27.95 -24.18
C SER A 821 -30.12 28.05 -23.47
N GLY A 822 -29.45 29.18 -23.71
CA GLY A 822 -28.25 29.62 -22.97
C GLY A 822 -28.57 29.89 -21.51
N ILE A 823 -28.62 28.83 -20.72
CA ILE A 823 -28.48 28.90 -19.27
C ILE A 823 -27.07 28.43 -18.98
N GLU A 824 -26.18 29.39 -18.73
CA GLU A 824 -24.92 29.14 -18.05
C GLU A 824 -25.20 28.27 -16.82
N TRP A 825 -24.71 27.03 -16.81
CA TRP A 825 -24.53 26.31 -15.56
C TRP A 825 -23.42 27.04 -14.79
N LYS A 826 -23.82 28.09 -14.05
CA LYS A 826 -22.94 28.75 -13.10
C LYS A 826 -22.56 27.72 -12.05
N LEU A 827 -21.32 27.26 -12.13
CA LEU A 827 -20.52 26.85 -10.97
C LEU A 827 -20.44 28.06 -10.00
N SER A 828 -21.53 28.33 -9.29
CA SER A 828 -21.58 29.35 -8.24
C SER A 828 -21.88 28.70 -6.90
N HIS A 829 -20.95 27.88 -6.40
CA HIS A 829 -20.77 27.66 -4.97
C HIS A 829 -19.31 27.36 -4.59
N ILE A 830 -18.33 27.98 -5.27
CA ILE A 830 -16.94 28.04 -4.77
C ILE A 830 -16.35 29.43 -5.09
N LYS A 831 -16.71 30.45 -4.30
CA LYS A 831 -15.92 31.69 -4.10
C LYS A 831 -16.61 32.62 -3.08
N ARG A 832 -16.30 32.42 -1.80
CA ARG A 832 -16.32 33.36 -0.65
C ARG A 832 -15.64 32.54 0.47
N GLN A 833 -14.49 32.85 1.03
CA GLN A 833 -13.85 34.11 1.36
C GLN A 833 -12.32 33.95 1.23
N LYS A 834 -11.65 34.85 0.53
CA LYS A 834 -10.27 35.23 0.87
C LYS A 834 -10.31 36.73 1.14
N GLY A 835 -10.35 37.08 2.43
CA GLY A 835 -9.98 38.42 2.87
C GLY A 835 -8.50 38.60 2.57
N VAL A 836 -8.20 39.57 1.70
CA VAL A 836 -6.84 39.97 1.37
C VAL A 836 -6.35 40.90 2.48
N PHE A 837 -5.22 40.51 3.07
CA PHE A 837 -4.35 41.37 3.85
C PHE A 837 -3.91 42.56 3.00
N ASP A 838 -4.15 43.75 3.52
CA ASP A 838 -3.73 45.03 3.00
C ASP A 838 -2.20 45.17 3.14
N MET A 839 -1.50 45.36 2.03
CA MET A 839 -0.11 45.82 1.96
C MET A 839 -0.05 46.74 0.75
N GLY A 840 -0.14 48.04 1.01
CA GLY A 840 -0.01 49.06 -0.01
C GLY A 840 1.39 49.13 -0.60
N ASP A 841 1.50 49.51 -1.87
CA ASP A 841 2.37 50.61 -2.25
C ASP A 841 1.98 51.20 -3.60
N LYS A 842 2.38 52.45 -3.76
CA LYS A 842 1.95 53.49 -4.68
C LYS A 842 2.41 53.25 -6.13
N SER A 843 1.57 53.61 -7.10
CA SER A 843 2.03 54.35 -8.29
C SER A 843 0.88 55.04 -9.05
N PRO A 844 1.14 56.12 -9.82
CA PRO A 844 0.17 57.17 -10.08
C PRO A 844 -0.39 57.22 -11.52
N LYS A 845 -1.64 57.72 -11.61
CA LYS A 845 -2.26 58.58 -12.64
C LYS A 845 -1.61 58.68 -14.04
N LYS A 846 -2.42 58.45 -15.08
CA LYS A 846 -2.68 59.33 -16.26
C LYS A 846 -3.80 58.72 -17.12
N ARG A 847 -5.04 59.25 -17.12
CA ARG A 847 -5.62 60.36 -17.93
C ARG A 847 -5.56 60.16 -19.45
N GLU A 848 -6.71 59.85 -20.07
CA GLU A 848 -7.24 60.42 -21.34
C GLU A 848 -8.67 59.88 -21.58
N LYS A 849 -9.74 60.65 -21.32
CA LYS A 849 -10.46 61.66 -22.14
C LYS A 849 -11.25 61.12 -23.35
N LYS A 850 -12.58 61.14 -23.14
CA LYS A 850 -13.67 61.61 -24.01
C LYS A 850 -14.04 60.77 -25.25
N LYS A 851 -15.32 60.34 -25.27
CA LYS A 851 -16.33 60.95 -26.17
C LYS A 851 -17.74 60.83 -25.56
N LYS A 852 -18.42 61.98 -25.55
CA LYS A 852 -19.83 62.17 -25.19
C LYS A 852 -20.73 61.65 -26.32
N VAL A 853 -21.86 61.05 -25.97
CA VAL A 853 -23.14 61.29 -26.65
C VAL A 853 -24.20 61.47 -25.56
N VAL A 854 -24.90 62.60 -25.60
CA VAL A 854 -26.04 62.96 -24.75
C VAL A 854 -27.26 63.05 -25.66
N LYS A 855 -28.35 62.36 -25.28
CA LYS A 855 -29.75 62.80 -25.43
C LYS A 855 -30.44 62.29 -24.16
N ASN A 856 -30.73 63.16 -23.18
CA ASN A 856 -31.99 63.89 -22.98
C ASN A 856 -33.24 63.02 -23.18
N ILE A 857 -34.30 63.02 -22.37
CA ILE A 857 -34.77 63.68 -21.14
C ILE A 857 -36.02 62.85 -20.78
N THR A 858 -36.36 62.62 -19.51
CA THR A 858 -37.65 62.99 -18.86
C THR A 858 -37.58 62.61 -17.38
N VAL A 859 -38.18 63.46 -16.55
CA VAL A 859 -37.90 63.78 -15.15
C VAL A 859 -39.14 63.46 -14.30
N GLN A 860 -38.92 62.68 -13.22
CA GLN A 860 -39.57 62.76 -11.88
C GLN A 860 -41.08 62.40 -11.71
N PRO A 861 -41.64 62.40 -10.48
CA PRO A 861 -41.31 61.55 -9.32
C PRO A 861 -42.59 61.16 -8.51
N THR A 862 -42.47 60.38 -7.41
CA THR A 862 -43.22 60.53 -6.13
C THR A 862 -42.84 59.36 -5.18
N ILE A 863 -42.22 59.57 -3.99
CA ILE A 863 -42.80 59.99 -2.67
C ILE A 863 -43.78 58.88 -2.17
N LYS A 864 -43.72 58.22 -1.00
CA LYS A 864 -43.36 58.50 0.41
C LYS A 864 -43.35 57.14 1.16
N SER A 865 -42.39 56.83 2.04
CA SER A 865 -42.36 57.01 3.51
C SER A 865 -43.12 55.98 4.38
N GLU A 866 -42.42 55.54 5.42
CA GLU A 866 -42.85 55.20 6.79
C GLU A 866 -42.59 53.76 7.31
N ALA A 867 -41.89 53.73 8.44
CA ALA A 867 -41.61 52.63 9.36
C ALA A 867 -42.61 52.73 10.54
N PRO A 868 -42.42 52.11 11.73
CA PRO A 868 -41.91 50.78 12.15
C PRO A 868 -42.87 50.12 13.20
N SER A 869 -42.35 49.12 13.95
CA SER A 869 -42.83 48.56 15.23
C SER A 869 -43.75 47.33 15.14
N ALA A 870 -43.81 46.38 16.08
CA ALA A 870 -42.95 45.86 17.15
C ALA A 870 -43.68 44.62 17.72
N LYS A 871 -42.94 43.82 18.53
CA LYS A 871 -43.41 42.87 19.58
C LYS A 871 -43.77 41.42 19.21
N SER A 872 -42.87 40.54 19.66
CA SER A 872 -43.07 39.40 20.58
C SER A 872 -44.38 38.59 20.55
N SER A 873 -44.27 37.26 20.48
CA SER A 873 -44.23 36.37 21.66
C SER A 873 -44.61 34.92 21.33
N LYS A 874 -43.97 33.97 22.04
CA LYS A 874 -44.43 32.61 22.42
C LYS A 874 -44.72 31.65 21.25
N LYS A 875 -44.13 30.46 21.16
CA LYS A 875 -43.85 29.44 22.20
C LYS A 875 -42.75 28.52 21.68
#